data_AF-A0A7Y5FSE9-F1
#
_entry.id   AF-A0A7Y5FSE9-F1
#
_cell.length_a   1.000
_cell.length_b   1.000
_cell.length_c   1.000
_cell.angle_alpha   90.00
_cell.angle_beta   90.00
_cell.angle_gamma   90.00
#
_symmetry.space_group_name_H-M   'P 1'
#
loop_
_entity.id
_entity.type
_entity.pdbx_description
1 polymer ?
#
loop_
_entity_poly.entity_id
_entity_poly.type
_entity_poly.pdbx_seq_one_letter_code
_entity_poly.pdbx_strand_id
1 'polypeptide(L)'
;ESGTDAQGRDKRTNGVDDDNNGFVDDYMGWDFTDRAGFPFDTTGGDYLDWDNDPMDENGFSHGTACAGIIGAQTNNTTGIAGVAPNIRLMNLRAFDPVGYGEEDDVAAAILYAVANNAKVISMSFGDYSFSYVLRDVIRYAYSRGVVLVASAGNSNSAEPHYPSGYSEVISVGNSTQDDTPAASSNYGSTLDLMAPGTGIVTTYRNNLYSEFNGTSAAAPFVSAAAGLILSKGNFSNEEVKQILKSSTDDIGAPGWDLRTGAGRINIERALRVLSPSVIKFDYPKQDQAKKNDTLNISATILSAYFVSYSLQVGIGSNPTSWLTLINKSPFQVSGSVILNYDLQQYVTDTTLTFRLIVEQTNGLTAEERVNIHILNKKPEAELISLFPAYYGERQTLLAAAYTNQPCYINLYYRKQGTGQFKYFSLDGFTINNKFVKNYHYGFVPGNEIDFNSNYEVYLEAVNLAGEKTEIKDNGNYFIVNTQNYFRLQPGTEKNYTLPPGSIFDQVVSLADGKKGVFLREDLSPEISKLFTFDNGVFGHSPDDTLKNKILKDIADIDGDGTQDLLTLWSYTAFLYKQSSSAAPRFDLKFKADTSFFWPMGIYDLAGNGTKQLLAVTNDTTVSVYDISSDYRLTLRSRFYNSSDYGYGGNYINSPNALPVDSDKDGKNGIWMVDTDGDILVFDVNSVQDIRLRSVINTGFYS
;
A
#
# COMPACT_ATOMS: atom_id res chain seq x y z
N GLU A 1 12.71 -32.13 -2.33
CA GLU A 1 12.84 -33.59 -2.61
C GLU A 1 12.65 -34.52 -1.38
N SER A 2 12.52 -35.85 -1.50
CA SER A 2 12.40 -36.77 -0.33
C SER A 2 13.07 -38.13 -0.54
N GLY A 3 13.54 -38.76 0.54
CA GLY A 3 14.20 -40.08 0.53
C GLY A 3 15.71 -39.99 0.72
N THR A 4 16.45 -40.98 0.20
CA THR A 4 17.93 -40.98 0.22
C THR A 4 18.51 -40.92 -1.18
N ASP A 5 19.64 -40.24 -1.33
CA ASP A 5 20.40 -40.19 -2.58
C ASP A 5 21.19 -41.49 -2.82
N ALA A 6 21.91 -41.56 -3.95
CA ALA A 6 22.71 -42.74 -4.31
C ALA A 6 23.86 -43.02 -3.31
N GLN A 7 24.20 -42.05 -2.45
CA GLN A 7 25.23 -42.13 -1.42
C GLN A 7 24.63 -42.39 -0.02
N GLY A 8 23.31 -42.56 0.08
CA GLY A 8 22.61 -42.81 1.34
C GLY A 8 22.39 -41.56 2.20
N ARG A 9 22.60 -40.36 1.67
CA ARG A 9 22.34 -39.09 2.37
C ARG A 9 20.87 -38.71 2.20
N ASP A 10 20.31 -38.02 3.18
CA ASP A 10 18.92 -37.56 3.16
C ASP A 10 18.75 -36.41 2.16
N LYS A 11 17.92 -36.62 1.12
CA LYS A 11 17.68 -35.66 0.02
C LYS A 11 17.05 -34.32 0.45
N ARG A 12 16.73 -34.17 1.74
CA ARG A 12 16.14 -32.94 2.29
C ARG A 12 17.19 -31.97 2.83
N THR A 13 18.44 -32.42 2.93
CA THR A 13 19.52 -31.73 3.67
C THR A 13 20.91 -32.08 3.13
N ASN A 14 21.01 -32.66 1.93
CA ASN A 14 22.30 -33.17 1.44
C ASN A 14 23.10 -32.12 0.65
N GLY A 15 22.54 -30.91 0.49
CA GLY A 15 23.12 -29.79 -0.25
C GLY A 15 23.10 -30.00 -1.77
N VAL A 16 22.21 -30.85 -2.28
CA VAL A 16 22.11 -31.18 -3.70
C VAL A 16 20.68 -30.97 -4.19
N ASP A 17 20.55 -30.29 -5.33
CA ASP A 17 19.32 -30.26 -6.12
C ASP A 17 19.11 -31.66 -6.74
N ASP A 18 18.30 -32.47 -6.07
CA ASP A 18 18.11 -33.89 -6.33
C ASP A 18 17.09 -34.18 -7.43
N ASP A 19 16.24 -33.21 -7.78
CA ASP A 19 15.26 -33.28 -8.86
C ASP A 19 15.63 -32.42 -10.08
N ASN A 20 16.76 -31.70 -9.99
CA ASN A 20 17.37 -30.87 -11.02
C ASN A 20 16.42 -29.77 -11.52
N ASN A 21 15.68 -29.16 -10.59
CA ASN A 21 14.75 -28.06 -10.86
C ASN A 21 15.37 -26.67 -10.69
N GLY A 22 16.62 -26.60 -10.21
CA GLY A 22 17.39 -25.37 -9.96
C GLY A 22 17.41 -24.93 -8.49
N PHE A 23 16.73 -25.67 -7.59
CA PHE A 23 16.50 -25.31 -6.20
C PHE A 23 16.99 -26.44 -5.29
N VAL A 24 17.94 -26.14 -4.40
CA VAL A 24 18.64 -27.16 -3.59
C VAL A 24 17.84 -27.52 -2.35
N ASP A 25 17.57 -28.81 -2.11
CA ASP A 25 16.92 -29.29 -0.88
C ASP A 25 15.51 -28.66 -0.64
N ASP A 26 14.73 -28.43 -1.70
CA ASP A 26 13.45 -27.70 -1.74
C ASP A 26 12.22 -28.48 -1.16
N TYR A 27 12.44 -29.34 -0.16
CA TYR A 27 11.47 -30.38 0.22
C TYR A 27 10.16 -29.87 0.84
N MET A 28 10.14 -28.67 1.42
CA MET A 28 8.94 -28.02 1.97
C MET A 28 8.36 -26.98 1.00
N GLY A 29 9.06 -26.70 -0.10
CA GLY A 29 8.92 -25.52 -0.92
C GLY A 29 10.17 -24.64 -0.85
N TRP A 30 10.01 -23.34 -1.10
CA TRP A 30 11.13 -22.42 -1.29
C TRP A 30 10.81 -21.01 -0.78
N ASP A 31 11.82 -20.32 -0.24
CA ASP A 31 11.75 -18.91 0.10
C ASP A 31 12.31 -18.06 -1.05
N PHE A 32 11.41 -17.30 -1.66
CA PHE A 32 11.72 -16.31 -2.69
C PHE A 32 11.85 -14.91 -2.13
N THR A 33 11.83 -14.73 -0.81
CA THR A 33 11.86 -13.38 -0.23
C THR A 33 13.28 -12.86 -0.28
N ASP A 34 13.54 -11.84 -1.10
CA ASP A 34 14.69 -10.99 -0.92
C ASP A 34 14.28 -9.52 -0.74
N ARG A 35 15.20 -8.69 -0.27
CA ARG A 35 15.01 -7.23 -0.27
C ARG A 35 16.22 -6.56 -0.90
N ALA A 36 16.47 -6.90 -2.15
CA ALA A 36 17.56 -6.35 -2.94
C ALA A 36 17.35 -4.85 -3.23
N GLY A 37 17.51 -3.99 -2.23
CA GLY A 37 17.07 -2.62 -2.42
C GLY A 37 16.75 -1.81 -1.19
N PHE A 38 16.50 -2.39 -0.02
CA PHE A 38 16.07 -1.60 1.13
C PHE A 38 17.13 -1.59 2.26
N PRO A 39 17.86 -0.48 2.47
CA PRO A 39 18.91 -0.39 3.51
C PRO A 39 18.36 -0.17 4.93
N PHE A 40 17.04 -0.19 5.12
CA PHE A 40 16.40 0.07 6.42
C PHE A 40 15.80 -1.23 6.97
N ASP A 41 16.65 -2.02 7.63
CA ASP A 41 16.22 -3.13 8.48
C ASP A 41 15.47 -2.58 9.70
N THR A 42 14.16 -2.76 9.71
CA THR A 42 13.33 -2.57 10.91
C THR A 42 12.41 -3.77 11.17
N THR A 43 12.45 -4.80 10.31
CA THR A 43 11.42 -5.85 10.27
C THR A 43 11.90 -7.18 10.87
N GLY A 44 13.22 -7.40 11.00
CA GLY A 44 13.79 -8.71 11.37
C GLY A 44 13.51 -9.80 10.31
N GLY A 45 14.02 -11.02 10.55
CA GLY A 45 13.83 -12.22 9.71
C GLY A 45 14.97 -12.52 8.72
N ASP A 46 14.84 -13.64 8.00
CA ASP A 46 15.64 -13.92 6.80
C ASP A 46 14.95 -13.34 5.55
N TYR A 47 15.69 -12.49 4.84
CA TYR A 47 15.26 -11.76 3.64
C TYR A 47 16.46 -11.35 2.78
N LEU A 48 17.65 -11.91 3.07
CA LEU A 48 18.88 -11.47 2.43
C LEU A 48 19.08 -12.16 1.08
N ASP A 49 18.71 -13.43 0.97
CA ASP A 49 18.83 -14.25 -0.22
C ASP A 49 17.72 -15.31 -0.26
N TRP A 50 17.38 -15.77 -1.47
CA TRP A 50 16.46 -16.88 -1.65
C TRP A 50 17.05 -18.21 -1.14
N ASP A 51 16.26 -19.01 -0.43
CA ASP A 51 16.72 -20.27 0.15
C ASP A 51 15.63 -21.37 0.24
N ASN A 52 16.00 -22.50 0.83
CA ASN A 52 15.13 -23.67 0.96
C ASN A 52 14.36 -23.72 2.28
N ASP A 53 14.31 -22.64 3.05
CA ASP A 53 13.57 -22.54 4.32
C ASP A 53 12.35 -21.61 4.20
N PRO A 54 11.21 -22.09 3.65
CA PRO A 54 9.99 -21.31 3.55
C PRO A 54 9.26 -21.19 4.90
N MET A 55 9.99 -21.10 6.01
CA MET A 55 9.42 -20.97 7.34
C MET A 55 8.56 -19.71 7.43
N ASP A 56 7.39 -19.85 8.05
CA ASP A 56 6.50 -18.72 8.27
C ASP A 56 7.12 -17.80 9.34
N GLU A 57 7.76 -16.72 8.92
CA GLU A 57 8.34 -15.74 9.84
C GLU A 57 7.33 -14.67 10.27
N ASN A 58 6.17 -14.59 9.61
CA ASN A 58 5.18 -13.56 9.86
C ASN A 58 4.71 -13.58 11.32
N GLY A 59 4.67 -12.40 11.96
CA GLY A 59 4.26 -12.26 13.37
C GLY A 59 2.89 -12.87 13.69
N PHE A 60 1.98 -12.93 12.72
CA PHE A 60 0.63 -13.49 12.85
C PHE A 60 0.50 -14.92 12.28
N SER A 61 1.58 -15.55 11.85
CA SER A 61 1.58 -16.88 11.23
C SER A 61 0.60 -16.99 10.04
N HIS A 62 0.55 -15.96 9.20
CA HIS A 62 -0.46 -15.82 8.14
C HIS A 62 -0.44 -17.00 7.15
N GLY A 63 0.75 -17.42 6.69
CA GLY A 63 0.90 -18.57 5.80
C GLY A 63 0.45 -19.88 6.45
N THR A 64 0.84 -20.09 7.71
CA THR A 64 0.43 -21.25 8.53
C THR A 64 -1.09 -21.30 8.70
N ALA A 65 -1.72 -20.15 8.95
CA ALA A 65 -3.16 -20.03 9.11
C ALA A 65 -3.91 -20.40 7.83
N CYS A 66 -3.43 -19.92 6.67
CA CYS A 66 -3.98 -20.28 5.36
C CYS A 66 -3.82 -21.78 5.06
N ALA A 67 -2.63 -22.34 5.30
CA ALA A 67 -2.35 -23.76 5.11
C ALA A 67 -3.25 -24.66 5.95
N GLY A 68 -3.53 -24.27 7.21
CA GLY A 68 -4.43 -24.99 8.11
C GLY A 68 -5.85 -25.12 7.59
N ILE A 69 -6.42 -24.01 7.07
CA ILE A 69 -7.77 -24.00 6.50
C ILE A 69 -7.84 -24.97 5.31
N ILE A 70 -6.80 -25.01 4.48
CA ILE A 70 -6.75 -25.87 3.31
C ILE A 70 -6.62 -27.35 3.71
N GLY A 71 -5.61 -27.69 4.52
CA GLY A 71 -5.08 -29.05 4.58
C GLY A 71 -4.74 -29.55 5.98
N ALA A 72 -5.18 -28.91 7.07
CA ALA A 72 -4.96 -29.44 8.41
C ALA A 72 -5.50 -30.90 8.53
N GLN A 73 -4.69 -31.78 9.12
CA GLN A 73 -5.03 -33.19 9.25
C GLN A 73 -6.33 -33.38 10.03
N THR A 74 -7.19 -34.28 9.54
CA THR A 74 -8.45 -34.62 10.20
C THR A 74 -8.35 -35.93 10.98
N ASN A 75 -9.29 -36.18 11.89
CA ASN A 75 -9.41 -37.42 12.68
C ASN A 75 -8.18 -37.78 13.54
N ASN A 76 -7.36 -36.81 13.93
CA ASN A 76 -6.18 -36.99 14.79
C ASN A 76 -6.41 -36.56 16.26
N THR A 77 -7.64 -36.19 16.63
CA THR A 77 -8.06 -35.73 17.97
C THR A 77 -7.45 -34.41 18.47
N THR A 78 -6.74 -33.67 17.62
CA THR A 78 -6.05 -32.42 17.99
C THR A 78 -6.42 -31.29 17.04
N GLY A 79 -6.67 -30.09 17.58
CA GLY A 79 -6.79 -28.89 16.75
C GLY A 79 -8.05 -28.82 15.90
N ILE A 80 -7.85 -28.59 14.60
CA ILE A 80 -8.88 -28.34 13.59
C ILE A 80 -8.83 -29.37 12.46
N ALA A 81 -9.88 -29.41 11.64
CA ALA A 81 -9.88 -30.16 10.38
C ALA A 81 -9.83 -29.19 9.20
N GLY A 82 -8.86 -29.38 8.32
CA GLY A 82 -8.79 -28.67 7.05
C GLY A 82 -9.88 -29.15 6.09
N VAL A 83 -10.18 -28.34 5.07
CA VAL A 83 -11.21 -28.65 4.07
C VAL A 83 -10.82 -29.86 3.22
N ALA A 84 -9.55 -30.00 2.87
CA ALA A 84 -9.03 -31.02 1.98
C ALA A 84 -7.76 -31.69 2.57
N PRO A 85 -7.87 -32.47 3.66
CA PRO A 85 -6.73 -32.95 4.45
C PRO A 85 -5.76 -33.91 3.73
N ASN A 86 -6.14 -34.43 2.55
CA ASN A 86 -5.32 -35.34 1.75
C ASN A 86 -4.57 -34.64 0.60
N ILE A 87 -4.72 -33.33 0.45
CA ILE A 87 -3.96 -32.59 -0.56
C ILE A 87 -2.54 -32.35 -0.04
N ARG A 88 -1.60 -32.21 -0.96
CA ARG A 88 -0.22 -31.80 -0.64
C ARG A 88 -0.12 -30.29 -0.80
N LEU A 89 0.54 -29.65 0.16
CA LEU A 89 0.83 -28.22 0.11
C LEU A 89 2.27 -28.03 -0.38
N MET A 90 2.47 -26.99 -1.17
CA MET A 90 3.77 -26.49 -1.62
C MET A 90 3.89 -25.08 -1.06
N ASN A 91 4.78 -24.87 -0.09
CA ASN A 91 4.87 -23.60 0.62
C ASN A 91 5.88 -22.70 -0.08
N LEU A 92 5.41 -21.60 -0.65
CA LEU A 92 6.25 -20.64 -1.35
C LEU A 92 6.16 -19.33 -0.59
N ARG A 93 7.25 -18.96 0.08
CA ARG A 93 7.34 -17.69 0.80
C ARG A 93 7.83 -16.62 -0.19
N ALA A 94 7.15 -15.49 -0.20
CA ALA A 94 7.42 -14.34 -1.09
C ALA A 94 7.06 -13.02 -0.37
N PHE A 95 7.04 -13.06 0.96
CA PHE A 95 6.64 -11.97 1.84
C PHE A 95 7.53 -12.01 3.07
N ASP A 96 7.92 -10.83 3.52
CA ASP A 96 8.73 -10.64 4.71
C ASP A 96 7.92 -10.88 6.01
N PRO A 97 8.58 -10.82 7.19
CA PRO A 97 7.91 -11.07 8.47
C PRO A 97 6.81 -10.09 8.87
N VAL A 98 6.72 -8.92 8.24
CA VAL A 98 5.64 -7.96 8.50
C VAL A 98 4.54 -7.98 7.41
N GLY A 99 4.73 -8.77 6.35
CA GLY A 99 3.73 -9.00 5.30
C GLY A 99 3.89 -8.12 4.05
N TYR A 100 5.06 -7.53 3.82
CA TYR A 100 5.41 -6.88 2.55
C TYR A 100 6.04 -7.91 1.60
N GLY A 101 5.63 -7.90 0.34
CA GLY A 101 6.20 -8.75 -0.71
C GLY A 101 6.54 -7.93 -1.95
N GLU A 102 7.58 -8.33 -2.65
CA GLU A 102 8.00 -7.73 -3.91
C GLU A 102 7.39 -8.50 -5.10
N GLU A 103 6.92 -7.81 -6.13
CA GLU A 103 6.18 -8.42 -7.24
C GLU A 103 6.99 -9.43 -8.05
N ASP A 104 8.31 -9.28 -8.11
CA ASP A 104 9.22 -10.22 -8.73
C ASP A 104 9.41 -11.50 -7.90
N ASP A 105 9.48 -11.41 -6.57
CA ASP A 105 9.47 -12.58 -5.68
C ASP A 105 8.17 -13.37 -5.83
N VAL A 106 7.04 -12.68 -5.82
CA VAL A 106 5.71 -13.28 -6.04
C VAL A 106 5.62 -13.90 -7.44
N ALA A 107 6.14 -13.23 -8.46
CA ALA A 107 6.19 -13.75 -9.82
C ALA A 107 7.07 -15.00 -9.92
N ALA A 108 8.23 -15.03 -9.27
CA ALA A 108 9.12 -16.18 -9.22
C ALA A 108 8.45 -17.37 -8.53
N ALA A 109 7.80 -17.14 -7.39
CA ALA A 109 7.03 -18.15 -6.68
C ALA A 109 5.91 -18.76 -7.54
N ILE A 110 5.14 -17.95 -8.28
CA ILE A 110 4.10 -18.47 -9.18
C ILE A 110 4.71 -19.30 -10.32
N LEU A 111 5.82 -18.85 -10.91
CA LEU A 111 6.53 -19.61 -11.95
C LEU A 111 7.04 -20.95 -11.41
N TYR A 112 7.60 -20.95 -10.21
CA TYR A 112 8.03 -22.17 -9.51
C TYR A 112 6.87 -23.13 -9.28
N ALA A 113 5.73 -22.64 -8.78
CA ALA A 113 4.54 -23.46 -8.56
C ALA A 113 4.08 -24.15 -9.86
N VAL A 114 4.06 -23.41 -10.96
CA VAL A 114 3.68 -23.93 -12.28
C VAL A 114 4.70 -24.96 -12.76
N ALA A 115 5.99 -24.69 -12.62
CA ALA A 115 7.08 -25.61 -13.00
C ALA A 115 7.01 -26.93 -12.21
N ASN A 116 6.66 -26.84 -10.92
CA ASN A 116 6.46 -27.96 -10.02
C ASN A 116 5.03 -28.56 -10.07
N ASN A 117 4.30 -28.32 -11.17
CA ASN A 117 3.02 -28.94 -11.48
C ASN A 117 1.88 -28.67 -10.48
N ALA A 118 1.93 -27.53 -9.77
CA ALA A 118 0.83 -27.08 -8.93
C ALA A 118 -0.48 -27.04 -9.75
N LYS A 119 -1.57 -27.51 -9.12
CA LYS A 119 -2.90 -27.54 -9.75
C LYS A 119 -3.77 -26.35 -9.33
N VAL A 120 -3.53 -25.86 -8.13
CA VAL A 120 -4.19 -24.70 -7.55
C VAL A 120 -3.11 -23.83 -6.90
N ILE A 121 -3.16 -22.52 -7.13
CA ILE A 121 -2.35 -21.53 -6.41
C ILE A 121 -3.30 -20.67 -5.58
N SER A 122 -3.07 -20.64 -4.27
CA SER A 122 -3.85 -19.86 -3.30
C SER A 122 -3.07 -18.59 -2.94
N MET A 123 -3.65 -17.42 -3.21
CA MET A 123 -3.00 -16.13 -3.08
C MET A 123 -3.77 -15.26 -2.08
N SER A 124 -3.31 -15.25 -0.83
CA SER A 124 -3.94 -14.48 0.25
C SER A 124 -3.33 -13.10 0.43
N PHE A 125 -3.02 -12.42 -0.69
CA PHE A 125 -2.39 -11.10 -0.78
C PHE A 125 -3.03 -10.25 -1.89
N GLY A 126 -2.68 -8.96 -1.93
CA GLY A 126 -2.92 -8.11 -3.10
C GLY A 126 -2.80 -6.62 -2.84
N ASP A 127 -2.98 -5.85 -3.91
CA ASP A 127 -2.89 -4.38 -3.94
C ASP A 127 -3.95 -3.78 -4.89
N TYR A 128 -4.19 -2.47 -4.81
CA TYR A 128 -5.06 -1.72 -5.72
C TYR A 128 -4.35 -1.26 -7.00
N SER A 129 -3.03 -1.44 -7.06
CA SER A 129 -2.21 -1.25 -8.25
C SER A 129 -1.85 -2.61 -8.84
N PHE A 130 -1.44 -2.63 -10.11
CA PHE A 130 -0.87 -3.85 -10.69
C PHE A 130 0.43 -3.60 -11.42
N SER A 131 1.29 -4.62 -11.45
CA SER A 131 2.50 -4.65 -12.26
C SER A 131 2.30 -5.50 -13.52
N TYR A 132 3.01 -5.17 -14.59
CA TYR A 132 2.99 -6.01 -15.80
C TYR A 132 3.62 -7.38 -15.57
N VAL A 133 4.65 -7.48 -14.72
CA VAL A 133 5.31 -8.76 -14.42
C VAL A 133 4.33 -9.74 -13.75
N LEU A 134 3.60 -9.30 -12.71
CA LEU A 134 2.62 -10.14 -12.04
C LEU A 134 1.48 -10.53 -12.99
N ARG A 135 0.98 -9.58 -13.78
CA ARG A 135 -0.08 -9.85 -14.78
C ARG A 135 0.32 -10.91 -15.79
N ASP A 136 1.53 -10.83 -16.32
CA ASP A 136 2.02 -11.75 -17.35
C ASP A 136 2.22 -13.15 -16.76
N VAL A 137 2.72 -13.26 -15.53
CA VAL A 137 2.88 -14.54 -14.84
C VAL A 137 1.55 -15.17 -14.45
N ILE A 138 0.56 -14.38 -14.00
CA ILE A 138 -0.82 -14.86 -13.77
C ILE A 138 -1.41 -15.45 -15.05
N ARG A 139 -1.30 -14.73 -16.18
CA ARG A 139 -1.79 -15.21 -17.48
C ARG A 139 -1.04 -16.44 -17.96
N TYR A 140 0.26 -16.51 -17.70
CA TYR A 140 1.04 -17.71 -17.97
C TYR A 140 0.51 -18.90 -17.16
N ALA A 141 0.40 -18.79 -15.83
CA ALA A 141 -0.11 -19.85 -14.96
C ALA A 141 -1.51 -20.32 -15.38
N TYR A 142 -2.39 -19.37 -15.67
CA TYR A 142 -3.73 -19.65 -16.21
C TYR A 142 -3.67 -20.41 -17.54
N SER A 143 -2.79 -20.02 -18.47
CA SER A 143 -2.61 -20.73 -19.75
C SER A 143 -2.08 -22.16 -19.59
N ARG A 144 -1.42 -22.46 -18.47
CA ARG A 144 -0.96 -23.79 -18.09
C ARG A 144 -2.04 -24.64 -17.39
N GLY A 145 -3.27 -24.12 -17.29
CA GLY A 145 -4.41 -24.82 -16.72
C GLY A 145 -4.44 -24.81 -15.18
N VAL A 146 -3.65 -23.97 -14.54
CA VAL A 146 -3.65 -23.82 -13.07
C VAL A 146 -4.89 -23.04 -12.64
N VAL A 147 -5.55 -23.48 -11.57
CA VAL A 147 -6.63 -22.73 -10.93
C VAL A 147 -6.01 -21.68 -10.01
N LEU A 148 -6.34 -20.42 -10.24
CA LEU A 148 -5.81 -19.29 -9.47
C LEU A 148 -6.92 -18.76 -8.57
N VAL A 149 -6.66 -18.67 -7.27
CA VAL A 149 -7.64 -18.18 -6.28
C VAL A 149 -6.98 -17.11 -5.45
N ALA A 150 -7.61 -15.94 -5.31
CA ALA A 150 -7.07 -14.85 -4.54
C ALA A 150 -8.10 -14.18 -3.63
N SER A 151 -7.62 -13.66 -2.50
CA SER A 151 -8.43 -12.86 -1.57
C SER A 151 -8.81 -11.51 -2.18
N ALA A 152 -10.08 -11.10 -2.04
CA ALA A 152 -10.59 -9.86 -2.61
C ALA A 152 -10.04 -8.56 -1.95
N GLY A 153 -9.41 -8.66 -0.77
CA GLY A 153 -8.89 -7.54 0.02
C GLY A 153 -9.84 -7.08 1.14
N ASN A 154 -9.33 -6.27 2.07
CA ASN A 154 -9.95 -6.03 3.39
C ASN A 154 -10.24 -4.55 3.71
N SER A 155 -10.52 -3.70 2.70
CA SER A 155 -10.68 -2.25 2.88
C SER A 155 -12.11 -1.75 2.65
N ASN A 156 -13.10 -2.64 2.53
CA ASN A 156 -14.48 -2.28 2.17
C ASN A 156 -14.56 -1.41 0.90
N SER A 157 -13.74 -1.76 -0.10
CA SER A 157 -13.60 -1.00 -1.34
C SER A 157 -14.30 -1.70 -2.51
N ALA A 158 -14.82 -0.89 -3.43
CA ALA A 158 -15.36 -1.34 -4.71
C ALA A 158 -14.31 -1.35 -5.85
N GLU A 159 -13.09 -0.89 -5.55
CA GLU A 159 -11.99 -0.82 -6.52
C GLU A 159 -11.43 -2.21 -6.82
N PRO A 160 -11.00 -2.47 -8.07
CA PRO A 160 -10.27 -3.68 -8.41
C PRO A 160 -9.04 -3.88 -7.51
N HIS A 161 -8.82 -5.12 -7.08
CA HIS A 161 -7.74 -5.53 -6.19
C HIS A 161 -6.96 -6.67 -6.83
N TYR A 162 -5.66 -6.58 -7.04
CA TYR A 162 -4.85 -7.53 -7.80
C TYR A 162 -4.02 -8.43 -6.90
N PRO A 163 -3.86 -9.73 -7.22
CA PRO A 163 -4.26 -10.36 -8.49
C PRO A 163 -5.74 -10.78 -8.57
N SER A 164 -6.53 -10.66 -7.49
CA SER A 164 -7.94 -11.12 -7.49
C SER A 164 -8.83 -10.46 -8.56
N GLY A 165 -8.46 -9.27 -9.03
CA GLY A 165 -9.22 -8.49 -9.99
C GLY A 165 -9.07 -8.99 -11.42
N TYR A 166 -8.05 -9.80 -11.70
CA TYR A 166 -7.87 -10.39 -13.03
C TYR A 166 -8.94 -11.43 -13.33
N SER A 167 -9.48 -11.42 -14.56
CA SER A 167 -10.51 -12.36 -14.99
C SER A 167 -10.08 -13.83 -14.85
N GLU A 168 -8.78 -14.08 -14.98
CA GLU A 168 -8.11 -15.38 -14.83
C GLU A 168 -8.08 -15.91 -13.39
N VAL A 169 -8.35 -15.06 -12.39
CA VAL A 169 -8.25 -15.38 -10.96
C VAL A 169 -9.65 -15.40 -10.35
N ILE A 170 -9.89 -16.38 -9.47
CA ILE A 170 -11.13 -16.46 -8.70
C ILE A 170 -11.03 -15.50 -7.50
N SER A 171 -11.80 -14.41 -7.54
CA SER A 171 -11.84 -13.41 -6.48
C SER A 171 -12.77 -13.81 -5.34
N VAL A 172 -12.23 -13.90 -4.13
CA VAL A 172 -12.95 -14.43 -2.95
C VAL A 172 -13.12 -13.36 -1.87
N GLY A 173 -14.37 -12.93 -1.64
CA GLY A 173 -14.76 -12.09 -0.52
C GLY A 173 -15.05 -12.90 0.75
N ASN A 174 -15.11 -12.25 1.92
CA ASN A 174 -15.35 -12.95 3.20
C ASN A 174 -16.75 -12.71 3.76
N SER A 175 -17.40 -13.80 4.15
CA SER A 175 -18.67 -13.79 4.87
C SER A 175 -18.47 -14.08 6.36
N THR A 176 -19.42 -13.62 7.16
CA THR A 176 -19.53 -13.92 8.59
C THR A 176 -20.30 -15.22 8.82
N GLN A 177 -20.37 -15.67 10.08
CA GLN A 177 -21.18 -16.82 10.50
C GLN A 177 -22.69 -16.64 10.25
N ASP A 178 -23.16 -15.39 10.11
CA ASP A 178 -24.57 -15.05 9.93
C ASP A 178 -24.93 -14.89 8.44
N ASP A 179 -24.07 -15.37 7.53
CA ASP A 179 -24.23 -15.24 6.07
C ASP A 179 -24.37 -13.80 5.58
N THR A 180 -23.68 -12.89 6.25
CA THR A 180 -23.55 -11.50 5.81
C THR A 180 -22.13 -11.22 5.31
N PRO A 181 -21.95 -10.37 4.30
CA PRO A 181 -20.63 -9.85 3.94
C PRO A 181 -19.96 -9.21 5.15
N ALA A 182 -18.70 -9.54 5.43
CA ALA A 182 -17.98 -8.88 6.50
C ALA A 182 -17.80 -7.39 6.17
N ALA A 183 -17.81 -6.53 7.19
CA ALA A 183 -17.70 -5.09 7.00
C ALA A 183 -16.38 -4.64 6.34
N SER A 184 -15.33 -5.46 6.45
CA SER A 184 -14.04 -5.22 5.82
C SER A 184 -13.93 -5.77 4.39
N SER A 185 -14.83 -6.67 3.95
CA SER A 185 -14.70 -7.32 2.64
C SER A 185 -14.72 -6.28 1.52
N ASN A 186 -13.73 -6.33 0.63
CA ASN A 186 -13.88 -5.67 -0.66
C ASN A 186 -15.01 -6.34 -1.47
N TYR A 187 -15.57 -5.56 -2.38
CA TYR A 187 -16.73 -5.90 -3.21
C TYR A 187 -16.56 -5.28 -4.59
N GLY A 188 -17.49 -5.52 -5.52
CA GLY A 188 -17.46 -4.88 -6.84
C GLY A 188 -17.52 -5.85 -8.03
N SER A 189 -17.31 -5.33 -9.23
CA SER A 189 -17.49 -6.06 -10.49
C SER A 189 -16.54 -7.22 -10.71
N THR A 190 -15.41 -7.25 -9.99
CA THR A 190 -14.41 -8.32 -10.07
C THR A 190 -14.62 -9.42 -9.03
N LEU A 191 -15.58 -9.30 -8.11
CA LEU A 191 -15.87 -10.31 -7.10
C LEU A 191 -16.56 -11.54 -7.74
N ASP A 192 -16.01 -12.73 -7.54
CA ASP A 192 -16.61 -13.97 -8.06
C ASP A 192 -17.57 -14.61 -7.06
N LEU A 193 -17.15 -14.81 -5.81
CA LEU A 193 -17.95 -15.47 -4.77
C LEU A 193 -17.44 -15.17 -3.35
N MET A 194 -18.19 -15.62 -2.34
CA MET A 194 -17.84 -15.48 -0.92
C MET A 194 -17.45 -16.81 -0.29
N ALA A 195 -16.62 -16.77 0.75
CA ALA A 195 -16.40 -17.90 1.64
C ALA A 195 -16.28 -17.43 3.11
N PRO A 196 -16.42 -18.34 4.10
CA PRO A 196 -16.23 -17.97 5.50
C PRO A 196 -14.85 -17.37 5.74
N GLY A 197 -14.79 -16.19 6.36
CA GLY A 197 -13.52 -15.53 6.64
C GLY A 197 -13.57 -14.60 7.85
N THR A 198 -14.53 -14.77 8.75
CA THR A 198 -14.61 -14.07 10.04
C THR A 198 -14.73 -15.10 11.15
N GLY A 199 -13.89 -15.01 12.18
CA GLY A 199 -13.88 -15.93 13.31
C GLY A 199 -13.34 -17.32 12.96
N ILE A 200 -12.44 -17.45 12.00
CA ILE A 200 -11.97 -18.76 11.53
C ILE A 200 -10.85 -19.28 12.44
N VAL A 201 -11.13 -20.32 13.20
CA VAL A 201 -10.09 -21.00 14.00
C VAL A 201 -9.22 -21.86 13.07
N THR A 202 -7.90 -21.66 13.11
CA THR A 202 -6.94 -22.38 12.28
C THR A 202 -5.59 -22.60 12.98
N THR A 203 -4.67 -23.30 12.32
CA THR A 203 -3.31 -23.57 12.81
C THR A 203 -2.48 -22.31 12.94
N TYR A 204 -1.62 -22.29 13.94
CA TYR A 204 -0.67 -21.21 14.22
C TYR A 204 0.70 -21.84 14.55
N ARG A 205 1.79 -21.07 14.44
CA ARG A 205 3.14 -21.55 14.73
C ARG A 205 3.26 -22.13 16.14
N ASN A 206 4.26 -22.99 16.33
CA ASN A 206 4.59 -23.61 17.63
C ASN A 206 3.47 -24.52 18.21
N ASN A 207 2.79 -25.29 17.35
CA ASN A 207 1.69 -26.19 17.74
C ASN A 207 0.50 -25.47 18.41
N LEU A 208 0.25 -24.23 18.02
CA LEU A 208 -0.85 -23.43 18.53
C LEU A 208 -1.99 -23.35 17.50
N TYR A 209 -3.11 -22.79 17.96
CA TYR A 209 -4.27 -22.48 17.14
C TYR A 209 -4.73 -21.07 17.47
N SER A 210 -5.17 -20.33 16.46
CA SER A 210 -5.65 -18.95 16.62
C SER A 210 -6.86 -18.71 15.74
N GLU A 211 -7.64 -17.70 16.12
CA GLU A 211 -8.63 -17.10 15.24
C GLU A 211 -7.93 -16.29 14.13
N PHE A 212 -8.45 -16.38 12.91
CA PHE A 212 -7.99 -15.68 11.72
C PHE A 212 -9.19 -15.03 10.99
N ASN A 213 -8.99 -13.79 10.56
CA ASN A 213 -10.02 -12.94 9.99
C ASN A 213 -9.54 -12.31 8.67
N GLY A 214 -10.46 -12.11 7.74
CA GLY A 214 -10.23 -11.44 6.46
C GLY A 214 -10.52 -12.33 5.25
N THR A 215 -10.48 -11.72 4.06
CA THR A 215 -10.54 -12.41 2.77
C THR A 215 -9.40 -13.42 2.58
N SER A 216 -8.26 -13.21 3.26
CA SER A 216 -7.15 -14.17 3.36
C SER A 216 -7.54 -15.48 4.05
N ALA A 217 -8.57 -15.51 4.90
CA ALA A 217 -9.13 -16.75 5.46
C ALA A 217 -10.13 -17.41 4.49
N ALA A 218 -10.83 -16.61 3.69
CA ALA A 218 -11.85 -17.06 2.75
C ALA A 218 -11.25 -17.74 1.50
N ALA A 219 -10.21 -17.16 0.88
CA ALA A 219 -9.57 -17.72 -0.32
C ALA A 219 -9.04 -19.17 -0.15
N PRO A 220 -8.45 -19.56 0.99
CA PRO A 220 -8.11 -20.94 1.32
C PRO A 220 -9.26 -21.95 1.22
N PHE A 221 -10.48 -21.62 1.68
CA PHE A 221 -11.64 -22.52 1.55
C PHE A 221 -11.94 -22.84 0.09
N VAL A 222 -11.90 -21.82 -0.77
CA VAL A 222 -12.18 -21.94 -2.21
C VAL A 222 -11.05 -22.69 -2.91
N SER A 223 -9.80 -22.45 -2.51
CA SER A 223 -8.63 -23.15 -3.03
C SER A 223 -8.68 -24.65 -2.72
N ALA A 224 -9.07 -25.01 -1.50
CA ALA A 224 -9.26 -26.39 -1.10
C ALA A 224 -10.42 -27.06 -1.87
N ALA A 225 -11.54 -26.34 -2.06
CA ALA A 225 -12.65 -26.82 -2.87
C ALA A 225 -12.25 -27.08 -4.33
N ALA A 226 -11.45 -26.19 -4.94
CA ALA A 226 -10.87 -26.39 -6.27
C ALA A 226 -10.02 -27.67 -6.33
N GLY A 227 -9.17 -27.91 -5.32
CA GLY A 227 -8.39 -29.15 -5.20
C GLY A 227 -9.27 -30.40 -5.10
N LEU A 228 -10.37 -30.34 -4.34
CA LEU A 228 -11.32 -31.45 -4.24
C LEU A 228 -12.06 -31.71 -5.57
N ILE A 229 -12.46 -30.66 -6.31
CA ILE A 229 -13.08 -30.80 -7.63
C ILE A 229 -12.11 -31.48 -8.60
N LEU A 230 -10.86 -31.03 -8.66
CA LEU A 230 -9.82 -31.62 -9.51
C LEU A 230 -9.46 -33.06 -9.11
N SER A 231 -9.71 -33.47 -7.87
CA SER A 231 -9.55 -34.87 -7.44
C SER A 231 -10.61 -35.82 -8.02
N LYS A 232 -11.72 -35.29 -8.54
CA LYS A 232 -12.86 -36.07 -9.08
C LYS A 232 -12.79 -36.28 -10.58
N GLY A 233 -12.06 -35.43 -11.30
CA GLY A 233 -12.02 -35.48 -12.76
C GLY A 233 -11.02 -34.50 -13.35
N ASN A 234 -10.84 -34.58 -14.66
CA ASN A 234 -9.97 -33.69 -15.40
C ASN A 234 -10.76 -32.47 -15.88
N PHE A 235 -10.87 -31.47 -15.01
CA PHE A 235 -11.51 -30.19 -15.32
C PHE A 235 -10.45 -29.15 -15.68
N SER A 236 -10.75 -28.29 -16.64
CA SER A 236 -9.99 -27.06 -16.89
C SER A 236 -10.19 -26.05 -15.76
N ASN A 237 -9.28 -25.09 -15.66
CA ASN A 237 -9.38 -24.03 -14.66
C ASN A 237 -10.67 -23.18 -14.80
N GLU A 238 -11.13 -22.94 -16.02
CA GLU A 238 -12.42 -22.29 -16.29
C GLU A 238 -13.61 -23.12 -15.83
N GLU A 239 -13.61 -24.43 -16.11
CA GLU A 239 -14.68 -25.32 -15.62
C GLU A 239 -14.71 -25.33 -14.09
N VAL A 240 -13.55 -25.35 -13.42
CA VAL A 240 -13.48 -25.26 -11.94
C VAL A 240 -14.05 -23.93 -11.45
N LYS A 241 -13.68 -22.79 -12.05
CA LYS A 241 -14.25 -21.47 -11.72
C LYS A 241 -15.77 -21.47 -11.86
N GLN A 242 -16.31 -22.02 -12.96
CA GLN A 242 -17.75 -22.07 -13.19
C GLN A 242 -18.47 -23.06 -12.27
N ILE A 243 -17.86 -24.19 -11.90
CA ILE A 243 -18.41 -25.12 -10.88
C ILE A 243 -18.56 -24.37 -9.56
N LEU A 244 -17.51 -23.69 -9.12
CA LEU A 244 -17.52 -22.96 -7.85
C LEU A 244 -18.58 -21.85 -7.84
N LYS A 245 -18.66 -21.03 -8.89
CA LYS A 245 -19.63 -19.93 -8.99
C LYS A 245 -21.08 -20.39 -9.11
N SER A 246 -21.35 -21.48 -9.83
CA SER A 246 -22.73 -21.95 -10.07
C SER A 246 -23.30 -22.84 -8.96
N SER A 247 -22.48 -23.20 -7.97
CA SER A 247 -22.85 -24.11 -6.88
C SER A 247 -22.97 -23.43 -5.52
N THR A 248 -22.79 -22.11 -5.46
CA THR A 248 -22.94 -21.29 -4.25
C THR A 248 -24.34 -21.35 -3.66
N ASP A 249 -24.42 -21.04 -2.37
CA ASP A 249 -25.66 -20.62 -1.71
C ASP A 249 -25.75 -19.11 -1.80
N ASP A 250 -26.84 -18.62 -2.39
CA ASP A 250 -27.12 -17.20 -2.49
C ASP A 250 -27.45 -16.64 -1.10
N ILE A 251 -26.65 -15.67 -0.64
CA ILE A 251 -26.75 -15.03 0.67
C ILE A 251 -27.00 -13.51 0.54
N GLY A 252 -27.36 -13.06 -0.66
CA GLY A 252 -27.51 -11.65 -1.00
C GLY A 252 -28.76 -11.38 -1.83
N ALA A 253 -28.62 -10.55 -2.86
CA ALA A 253 -29.69 -10.34 -3.81
C ALA A 253 -29.74 -11.52 -4.79
N PRO A 254 -30.94 -11.98 -5.24
CA PRO A 254 -31.06 -13.12 -6.12
C PRO A 254 -30.12 -13.11 -7.33
N GLY A 255 -29.22 -14.09 -7.40
CA GLY A 255 -28.21 -14.22 -8.45
C GLY A 255 -26.89 -13.53 -8.10
N TRP A 256 -26.14 -13.10 -9.11
CA TRP A 256 -24.89 -12.39 -8.85
C TRP A 256 -25.18 -10.95 -8.39
N ASP A 257 -24.54 -10.50 -7.31
CA ASP A 257 -24.58 -9.11 -6.84
C ASP A 257 -23.20 -8.56 -6.47
N LEU A 258 -23.08 -7.22 -6.42
CA LEU A 258 -21.78 -6.55 -6.19
C LEU A 258 -21.15 -6.90 -4.84
N ARG A 259 -21.95 -7.27 -3.83
CA ARG A 259 -21.52 -7.46 -2.42
C ARG A 259 -21.25 -8.91 -2.06
N THR A 260 -21.91 -9.86 -2.73
CA THR A 260 -21.75 -11.30 -2.45
C THR A 260 -21.23 -12.09 -3.65
N GLY A 261 -21.00 -11.45 -4.80
CA GLY A 261 -20.66 -12.16 -6.03
C GLY A 261 -21.77 -13.15 -6.37
N ALA A 262 -21.42 -14.40 -6.66
CA ALA A 262 -22.40 -15.47 -6.86
C ALA A 262 -23.00 -16.03 -5.55
N GLY A 263 -22.55 -15.59 -4.38
CA GLY A 263 -22.96 -16.10 -3.07
C GLY A 263 -21.83 -16.88 -2.36
N ARG A 264 -22.17 -17.50 -1.22
CA ARG A 264 -21.22 -18.24 -0.39
C ARG A 264 -20.96 -19.62 -0.98
N ILE A 265 -19.70 -20.05 -0.99
CA ILE A 265 -19.31 -21.39 -1.45
C ILE A 265 -20.10 -22.51 -0.74
N ASN A 266 -20.54 -23.49 -1.51
CA ASN A 266 -21.10 -24.76 -1.01
C ASN A 266 -20.36 -25.93 -1.66
N ILE A 267 -19.43 -26.52 -0.89
CA ILE A 267 -18.51 -27.55 -1.38
C ILE A 267 -19.27 -28.83 -1.76
N GLU A 268 -20.34 -29.19 -1.04
CA GLU A 268 -21.13 -30.39 -1.33
C GLU A 268 -21.85 -30.26 -2.69
N ARG A 269 -22.43 -29.09 -2.97
CA ARG A 269 -23.06 -28.79 -4.26
C ARG A 269 -22.01 -28.74 -5.38
N ALA A 270 -20.84 -28.14 -5.14
CA ALA A 270 -19.76 -28.07 -6.11
C ALA A 270 -19.30 -29.45 -6.58
N LEU A 271 -19.14 -30.40 -5.64
CA LEU A 271 -18.70 -31.77 -5.95
C LEU A 271 -19.74 -32.63 -6.68
N ARG A 272 -20.98 -32.15 -6.81
CA ARG A 272 -22.06 -32.82 -7.55
C ARG A 272 -22.23 -32.33 -8.98
N VAL A 273 -21.53 -31.26 -9.38
CA VAL A 273 -21.63 -30.74 -10.75
C VAL A 273 -20.92 -31.70 -11.70
N LEU A 274 -21.67 -32.30 -12.62
CA LEU A 274 -21.15 -33.27 -13.61
C LEU A 274 -20.84 -32.63 -14.96
N SER A 275 -21.58 -31.59 -15.33
CA SER A 275 -21.50 -30.93 -16.63
C SER A 275 -21.22 -29.44 -16.43
N PRO A 276 -19.95 -29.05 -16.18
CA PRO A 276 -19.59 -27.67 -15.97
C PRO A 276 -19.76 -26.83 -17.24
N SER A 277 -20.00 -25.54 -17.05
CA SER A 277 -19.98 -24.57 -18.13
C SER A 277 -18.58 -23.98 -18.34
N VAL A 278 -18.34 -23.41 -19.51
CA VAL A 278 -17.21 -22.52 -19.80
C VAL A 278 -17.80 -21.20 -20.27
N ILE A 279 -17.70 -20.18 -19.43
CA ILE A 279 -18.27 -18.85 -19.67
C ILE A 279 -17.16 -17.86 -19.39
N LYS A 280 -16.70 -17.14 -20.42
CA LYS A 280 -15.68 -16.10 -20.28
C LYS A 280 -15.64 -15.14 -21.46
N PHE A 281 -15.04 -13.98 -21.22
CA PHE A 281 -14.52 -13.12 -22.28
C PHE A 281 -13.17 -13.63 -22.78
N ASP A 282 -13.11 -13.99 -24.06
CA ASP A 282 -11.84 -14.23 -24.73
C ASP A 282 -11.13 -12.91 -25.04
N TYR A 283 -11.92 -11.88 -25.38
CA TYR A 283 -11.48 -10.50 -25.54
C TYR A 283 -12.70 -9.55 -25.44
N PRO A 284 -12.60 -8.37 -24.81
CA PRO A 284 -11.40 -7.78 -24.20
C PRO A 284 -10.96 -8.48 -22.91
N LYS A 285 -9.79 -8.09 -22.41
CA LYS A 285 -9.27 -8.52 -21.09
C LYS A 285 -9.43 -7.42 -20.05
N GLN A 286 -9.40 -7.80 -18.78
CA GLN A 286 -9.43 -6.88 -17.65
C GLN A 286 -8.30 -5.84 -17.77
N ASP A 287 -8.65 -4.58 -17.49
CA ASP A 287 -7.80 -3.37 -17.54
C ASP A 287 -7.20 -3.08 -18.92
N GLN A 288 -7.76 -3.67 -19.96
CA GLN A 288 -7.35 -3.35 -21.30
C GLN A 288 -7.72 -1.91 -21.61
N ALA A 289 -6.79 -1.14 -22.17
CA ALA A 289 -7.07 0.21 -22.65
C ALA A 289 -7.04 0.28 -24.18
N LYS A 290 -7.88 1.16 -24.73
CA LYS A 290 -7.91 1.48 -26.15
C LYS A 290 -8.41 2.90 -26.39
N LYS A 291 -8.11 3.44 -27.57
CA LYS A 291 -8.80 4.63 -28.08
C LYS A 291 -10.25 4.29 -28.44
N ASN A 292 -11.07 5.31 -28.60
CA ASN A 292 -12.50 5.22 -28.95
C ASN A 292 -12.78 4.75 -30.39
N ASP A 293 -12.20 3.60 -30.79
CA ASP A 293 -12.40 2.96 -32.09
C ASP A 293 -13.35 1.75 -32.01
N THR A 294 -13.26 0.80 -32.94
CA THR A 294 -14.06 -0.42 -32.87
C THR A 294 -13.44 -1.45 -31.92
N LEU A 295 -14.26 -1.96 -31.01
CA LEU A 295 -13.95 -3.07 -30.12
C LEU A 295 -14.63 -4.35 -30.61
N ASN A 296 -13.85 -5.30 -31.09
CA ASN A 296 -14.34 -6.65 -31.33
C ASN A 296 -14.49 -7.32 -29.98
N ILE A 297 -15.65 -7.90 -29.66
CA ILE A 297 -15.90 -8.63 -28.42
C ILE A 297 -16.02 -10.11 -28.78
N SER A 298 -15.19 -10.95 -28.19
CA SER A 298 -15.23 -12.40 -28.36
C SER A 298 -15.40 -13.12 -27.03
N ALA A 299 -16.16 -14.20 -27.04
CA ALA A 299 -16.49 -14.97 -25.85
C ALA A 299 -16.57 -16.47 -26.13
N THR A 300 -16.42 -17.24 -25.05
CA THR A 300 -16.71 -18.67 -24.99
C THR A 300 -17.88 -18.84 -24.02
N ILE A 301 -18.96 -19.44 -24.51
CA ILE A 301 -20.24 -19.59 -23.82
C ILE A 301 -20.75 -21.00 -24.10
N LEU A 302 -20.29 -21.95 -23.28
CA LEU A 302 -20.62 -23.36 -23.37
C LEU A 302 -21.29 -23.79 -22.08
N SER A 303 -22.51 -24.32 -22.15
CA SER A 303 -23.20 -24.94 -21.01
C SER A 303 -24.16 -26.04 -21.50
N ALA A 304 -24.16 -27.17 -20.79
CA ALA A 304 -25.14 -28.24 -21.02
C ALA A 304 -26.58 -27.80 -20.68
N TYR A 305 -26.74 -26.75 -19.86
CA TYR A 305 -28.01 -26.19 -19.45
C TYR A 305 -28.35 -24.89 -20.19
N PHE A 306 -27.63 -24.54 -21.25
CA PHE A 306 -27.77 -23.26 -21.93
C PHE A 306 -29.19 -23.00 -22.46
N VAL A 307 -29.73 -21.80 -22.18
CA VAL A 307 -30.98 -21.28 -22.77
C VAL A 307 -30.68 -20.11 -23.70
N SER A 308 -30.04 -19.07 -23.16
CA SER A 308 -29.66 -17.88 -23.94
C SER A 308 -28.53 -17.11 -23.25
N TYR A 309 -27.87 -16.21 -23.97
CA TYR A 309 -26.99 -15.21 -23.36
C TYR A 309 -27.37 -13.78 -23.73
N SER A 310 -27.08 -12.84 -22.84
CA SER A 310 -27.20 -11.40 -23.08
C SER A 310 -25.86 -10.71 -22.81
N LEU A 311 -25.52 -9.72 -23.63
CA LEU A 311 -24.33 -8.89 -23.47
C LEU A 311 -24.79 -7.45 -23.19
N GLN A 312 -24.25 -6.84 -22.15
CA GLN A 312 -24.58 -5.48 -21.76
C GLN A 312 -23.32 -4.69 -21.42
N VAL A 313 -23.40 -3.36 -21.52
CA VAL A 313 -22.32 -2.43 -21.19
C VAL A 313 -22.81 -1.31 -20.28
N GLY A 314 -21.98 -0.90 -19.33
CA GLY A 314 -22.24 0.25 -18.46
C GLY A 314 -20.98 1.10 -18.27
N ILE A 315 -21.16 2.37 -17.92
CA ILE A 315 -20.07 3.32 -17.69
C ILE A 315 -19.62 3.27 -16.22
N GLY A 316 -18.31 3.20 -16.01
CA GLY A 316 -17.64 3.00 -14.72
C GLY A 316 -17.27 1.54 -14.47
N SER A 317 -16.47 1.29 -13.43
CA SER A 317 -16.06 -0.06 -12.99
C SER A 317 -17.20 -0.83 -12.31
N ASN A 318 -18.21 -0.12 -11.78
CA ASN A 318 -19.34 -0.70 -11.04
C ASN A 318 -20.67 -0.04 -11.47
N PRO A 319 -21.09 -0.17 -12.74
CA PRO A 319 -22.24 0.57 -13.27
C PRO A 319 -23.57 0.10 -12.68
N THR A 320 -24.45 1.06 -12.40
CA THR A 320 -25.84 0.83 -11.99
C THR A 320 -26.83 0.89 -13.15
N SER A 321 -26.41 1.43 -14.30
CA SER A 321 -27.20 1.54 -15.52
C SER A 321 -26.52 0.78 -16.66
N TRP A 322 -27.33 0.05 -17.43
CA TRP A 322 -26.85 -0.91 -18.42
C TRP A 322 -27.54 -0.73 -19.77
N LEU A 323 -26.73 -0.65 -20.83
CA LEU A 323 -27.18 -0.71 -22.21
C LEU A 323 -27.10 -2.17 -22.70
N THR A 324 -28.23 -2.72 -23.16
CA THR A 324 -28.25 -4.05 -23.77
C THR A 324 -27.71 -4.00 -25.19
N LEU A 325 -26.63 -4.75 -25.45
CA LEU A 325 -25.99 -4.87 -26.76
C LEU A 325 -26.46 -6.11 -27.51
N ILE A 326 -26.58 -7.23 -26.81
CA ILE A 326 -27.18 -8.48 -27.32
C ILE A 326 -28.26 -8.90 -26.34
N ASN A 327 -29.48 -9.11 -26.85
CA ASN A 327 -30.62 -9.53 -26.04
C ASN A 327 -30.96 -11.00 -26.33
N LYS A 328 -30.78 -11.88 -25.33
CA LYS A 328 -31.19 -13.30 -25.35
C LYS A 328 -30.83 -14.05 -26.64
N SER A 329 -29.55 -14.03 -27.01
CA SER A 329 -29.05 -14.85 -28.12
C SER A 329 -29.19 -16.35 -27.79
N PRO A 330 -29.79 -17.17 -28.68
CA PRO A 330 -30.04 -18.58 -28.42
C PRO A 330 -28.88 -19.50 -28.86
N PHE A 331 -27.72 -18.93 -29.21
CA PHE A 331 -26.58 -19.69 -29.73
C PHE A 331 -25.45 -19.77 -28.71
N GLN A 332 -24.86 -20.96 -28.58
CA GLN A 332 -23.60 -21.13 -27.88
C GLN A 332 -22.44 -20.76 -28.81
N VAL A 333 -21.35 -20.25 -28.24
CA VAL A 333 -20.16 -19.79 -28.99
C VAL A 333 -18.89 -20.26 -28.29
N SER A 334 -17.81 -20.42 -29.05
CA SER A 334 -16.50 -20.81 -28.51
C SER A 334 -15.43 -20.00 -29.22
N GLY A 335 -14.67 -19.19 -28.48
CA GLY A 335 -13.56 -18.38 -29.02
C GLY A 335 -13.96 -17.47 -30.18
N SER A 336 -15.21 -17.04 -30.26
CA SER A 336 -15.77 -16.39 -31.45
C SER A 336 -16.16 -14.94 -31.18
N VAL A 337 -15.99 -14.07 -32.18
CA VAL A 337 -16.47 -12.68 -32.12
C VAL A 337 -18.00 -12.68 -32.10
N ILE A 338 -18.59 -12.11 -31.05
CA ILE A 338 -20.04 -12.01 -30.85
C ILE A 338 -20.58 -10.62 -31.18
N LEU A 339 -19.74 -9.58 -31.14
CA LEU A 339 -20.13 -8.20 -31.46
C LEU A 339 -18.91 -7.38 -31.88
N ASN A 340 -19.06 -6.52 -32.87
CA ASN A 340 -18.13 -5.41 -33.11
C ASN A 340 -18.80 -4.14 -32.59
N TYR A 341 -18.31 -3.62 -31.47
CA TYR A 341 -18.92 -2.50 -30.76
C TYR A 341 -18.20 -1.19 -31.11
N ASP A 342 -18.98 -0.17 -31.48
CA ASP A 342 -18.45 1.15 -31.81
C ASP A 342 -18.28 1.98 -30.53
N LEU A 343 -17.04 2.38 -30.24
CA LEU A 343 -16.71 3.18 -29.07
C LEU A 343 -16.66 4.69 -29.35
N GLN A 344 -16.94 5.16 -30.58
CA GLN A 344 -16.82 6.57 -30.95
C GLN A 344 -17.65 7.53 -30.07
N GLN A 345 -18.74 7.04 -29.47
CA GLN A 345 -19.56 7.80 -28.54
C GLN A 345 -18.83 8.17 -27.23
N TYR A 346 -17.76 7.45 -26.86
CA TYR A 346 -16.97 7.69 -25.66
C TYR A 346 -15.80 8.63 -25.96
N VAL A 347 -16.11 9.92 -26.13
CA VAL A 347 -15.13 10.96 -26.49
C VAL A 347 -14.25 11.40 -25.31
N THR A 348 -14.69 11.17 -24.07
CA THR A 348 -13.93 11.44 -22.84
C THR A 348 -13.36 10.16 -22.27
N ASP A 349 -12.21 10.27 -21.60
CA ASP A 349 -11.58 9.14 -20.93
C ASP A 349 -12.54 8.56 -19.89
N THR A 350 -12.72 7.25 -19.91
CA THR A 350 -13.71 6.57 -19.06
C THR A 350 -13.41 5.09 -18.93
N THR A 351 -14.04 4.42 -17.97
CA THR A 351 -14.04 2.96 -17.85
C THR A 351 -15.37 2.42 -18.32
N LEU A 352 -15.36 1.31 -19.06
CA LEU A 352 -16.55 0.56 -19.43
C LEU A 352 -16.50 -0.81 -18.79
N THR A 353 -17.62 -1.23 -18.20
CA THR A 353 -17.80 -2.61 -17.76
C THR A 353 -18.71 -3.32 -18.76
N PHE A 354 -18.26 -4.46 -19.29
CA PHE A 354 -19.11 -5.39 -20.02
C PHE A 354 -19.54 -6.51 -19.09
N ARG A 355 -20.81 -6.89 -19.14
CA ARG A 355 -21.33 -8.07 -18.45
C ARG A 355 -21.97 -9.03 -19.42
N LEU A 356 -21.64 -10.31 -19.25
CA LEU A 356 -22.20 -11.42 -19.98
C LEU A 356 -23.08 -12.23 -19.02
N ILE A 357 -24.36 -12.36 -19.36
CA ILE A 357 -25.37 -13.03 -18.54
C ILE A 357 -25.85 -14.25 -19.31
N VAL A 358 -25.75 -15.44 -18.72
CA VAL A 358 -26.16 -16.71 -19.32
C VAL A 358 -27.34 -17.30 -18.55
N GLU A 359 -28.48 -17.40 -19.21
CA GLU A 359 -29.68 -18.05 -18.68
C GLU A 359 -29.57 -19.56 -18.87
N GLN A 360 -29.92 -20.32 -17.83
CA GLN A 360 -29.82 -21.78 -17.84
C GLN A 360 -31.15 -22.47 -17.49
N THR A 361 -31.35 -23.70 -17.99
CA THR A 361 -32.59 -24.47 -17.82
C THR A 361 -32.85 -24.89 -16.37
N ASN A 362 -31.82 -24.87 -15.53
CA ASN A 362 -31.92 -25.13 -14.09
C ASN A 362 -32.42 -23.92 -13.28
N GLY A 363 -32.72 -22.80 -13.95
CA GLY A 363 -33.17 -21.56 -13.33
C GLY A 363 -32.07 -20.70 -12.73
N LEU A 364 -30.80 -21.14 -12.80
CA LEU A 364 -29.64 -20.37 -12.38
C LEU A 364 -29.17 -19.46 -13.52
N THR A 365 -28.56 -18.34 -13.14
CA THR A 365 -27.90 -17.41 -14.06
C THR A 365 -26.41 -17.44 -13.78
N ALA A 366 -25.59 -17.59 -14.82
CA ALA A 366 -24.16 -17.42 -14.71
C ALA A 366 -23.75 -16.06 -15.28
N GLU A 367 -22.81 -15.39 -14.64
CA GLU A 367 -22.40 -14.04 -15.01
C GLU A 367 -20.87 -13.88 -15.00
N GLU A 368 -20.35 -13.23 -16.04
CA GLU A 368 -18.96 -12.82 -16.17
C GLU A 368 -18.88 -11.33 -16.51
N ARG A 369 -17.81 -10.67 -16.06
CA ARG A 369 -17.58 -9.25 -16.26
C ARG A 369 -16.15 -8.95 -16.67
N VAL A 370 -15.98 -7.83 -17.38
CA VAL A 370 -14.66 -7.30 -17.71
C VAL A 370 -14.71 -5.77 -17.78
N ASN A 371 -13.73 -5.13 -17.16
CA ASN A 371 -13.56 -3.68 -17.21
C ASN A 371 -12.47 -3.32 -18.23
N ILE A 372 -12.75 -2.31 -19.06
CA ILE A 372 -11.78 -1.73 -20.00
C ILE A 372 -11.73 -0.22 -19.85
N HIS A 373 -10.62 0.39 -20.27
CA HIS A 373 -10.42 1.83 -20.25
C HIS A 373 -10.44 2.41 -21.66
N ILE A 374 -11.25 3.45 -21.85
CA ILE A 374 -11.20 4.29 -23.04
C ILE A 374 -10.29 5.46 -22.70
N LEU A 375 -9.12 5.53 -23.34
CA LEU A 375 -8.12 6.57 -23.12
C LEU A 375 -7.80 7.25 -24.45
N ASN A 376 -8.30 8.47 -24.63
CA ASN A 376 -8.20 9.25 -25.86
C ASN A 376 -7.10 10.33 -25.77
N LYS A 377 -6.64 10.67 -24.56
CA LYS A 377 -5.63 11.70 -24.32
C LYS A 377 -4.33 11.12 -23.78
N LYS A 378 -3.25 11.89 -23.95
CA LYS A 378 -1.99 11.66 -23.24
C LYS A 378 -2.20 11.87 -21.74
N PRO A 379 -1.49 11.14 -20.86
CA PRO A 379 -1.55 11.39 -19.43
C PRO A 379 -1.04 12.79 -19.11
N GLU A 380 -1.66 13.45 -18.13
CA GLU A 380 -1.06 14.62 -17.50
C GLU A 380 -0.22 14.12 -16.34
N ALA A 381 1.02 14.61 -16.26
CA ALA A 381 2.00 14.16 -15.29
C ALA A 381 2.74 15.35 -14.69
N GLU A 382 2.92 15.32 -13.38
CA GLU A 382 3.59 16.35 -12.60
C GLU A 382 4.78 15.74 -11.87
N LEU A 383 5.91 16.44 -11.89
CA LEU A 383 7.05 16.09 -11.06
C LEU A 383 6.76 16.53 -9.64
N ILE A 384 6.82 15.59 -8.70
CA ILE A 384 6.61 15.84 -7.27
C ILE A 384 7.95 16.16 -6.60
N SER A 385 9.00 15.40 -6.93
CA SER A 385 10.35 15.69 -6.46
C SER A 385 11.41 15.04 -7.34
N LEU A 386 12.61 15.64 -7.39
CA LEU A 386 13.79 15.07 -8.04
C LEU A 386 15.06 15.64 -7.39
N PHE A 387 15.80 14.82 -6.66
CA PHE A 387 16.98 15.27 -5.93
C PHE A 387 17.98 14.13 -5.70
N PRO A 388 19.26 14.44 -5.38
CA PRO A 388 20.21 13.42 -4.95
C PRO A 388 19.85 12.90 -3.56
N ALA A 389 19.79 11.58 -3.38
CA ALA A 389 19.51 10.92 -2.10
C ALA A 389 20.64 9.96 -1.72
N TYR A 390 20.68 9.48 -0.48
CA TYR A 390 21.59 8.43 -0.05
C TYR A 390 20.94 7.05 -0.09
N TYR A 391 21.70 6.09 -0.60
CA TYR A 391 21.42 4.67 -0.66
C TYR A 391 22.57 3.92 0.00
N GLY A 392 22.41 3.58 1.28
CA GLY A 392 23.53 3.17 2.12
C GLY A 392 24.60 4.27 2.18
N GLU A 393 25.85 3.93 1.82
CA GLU A 393 26.95 4.90 1.74
C GLU A 393 27.04 5.63 0.38
N ARG A 394 26.15 5.33 -0.57
CA ARG A 394 26.21 5.86 -1.94
C ARG A 394 25.17 6.94 -2.20
N GLN A 395 25.46 7.88 -3.09
CA GLN A 395 24.44 8.80 -3.59
C GLN A 395 23.73 8.18 -4.79
N THR A 396 22.43 8.46 -4.90
CA THR A 396 21.57 8.09 -6.01
C THR A 396 20.67 9.27 -6.41
N LEU A 397 19.89 9.14 -7.48
CA LEU A 397 18.83 10.06 -7.85
C LEU A 397 17.51 9.47 -7.37
N LEU A 398 16.76 10.22 -6.58
CA LEU A 398 15.41 9.89 -6.15
C LEU A 398 14.44 10.79 -6.89
N ALA A 399 13.32 10.22 -7.35
CA ALA A 399 12.24 10.98 -7.92
C ALA A 399 10.87 10.50 -7.44
N ALA A 400 9.93 11.43 -7.41
CA ALA A 400 8.52 11.13 -7.30
C ALA A 400 7.75 11.92 -8.37
N ALA A 401 6.66 11.35 -8.85
CA ALA A 401 5.78 11.98 -9.83
C ALA A 401 4.34 11.49 -9.66
N TYR A 402 3.38 12.34 -10.04
CA TYR A 402 1.97 12.02 -10.03
C TYR A 402 1.37 12.09 -11.43
N THR A 403 0.41 11.21 -11.73
CA THR A 403 -0.33 11.21 -13.00
C THR A 403 -1.84 11.28 -12.75
N ASN A 404 -2.54 12.02 -13.61
CA ASN A 404 -4.00 12.20 -13.52
C ASN A 404 -4.82 10.92 -13.81
N GLN A 405 -4.14 9.88 -14.31
CA GLN A 405 -4.71 8.58 -14.62
C GLN A 405 -3.66 7.48 -14.37
N PRO A 406 -4.08 6.20 -14.23
CA PRO A 406 -3.14 5.11 -14.05
C PRO A 406 -2.13 5.01 -15.19
N CYS A 407 -0.85 5.14 -14.85
CA CYS A 407 0.29 5.08 -15.75
C CYS A 407 1.39 4.22 -15.13
N TYR A 408 2.41 3.88 -15.90
CA TYR A 408 3.74 3.59 -15.35
C TYR A 408 4.69 4.72 -15.75
N ILE A 409 5.70 4.99 -14.94
CA ILE A 409 6.69 6.04 -15.21
C ILE A 409 8.06 5.41 -15.38
N ASN A 410 8.77 5.79 -16.45
CA ASN A 410 10.19 5.52 -16.60
C ASN A 410 11.00 6.76 -16.19
N LEU A 411 12.05 6.57 -15.39
CA LEU A 411 13.06 7.61 -15.14
C LEU A 411 14.23 7.39 -16.08
N TYR A 412 14.49 8.37 -16.93
CA TYR A 412 15.64 8.38 -17.84
C TYR A 412 16.75 9.25 -17.27
N TYR A 413 17.97 8.74 -17.22
CA TYR A 413 19.13 9.45 -16.73
C TYR A 413 20.37 9.19 -17.58
N ARG A 414 21.28 10.17 -17.61
CA ARG A 414 22.64 9.99 -18.13
C ARG A 414 23.61 10.95 -17.46
N LYS A 415 24.89 10.58 -17.41
CA LYS A 415 25.94 11.51 -16.99
C LYS A 415 26.05 12.63 -18.03
N GLN A 416 26.10 13.89 -17.57
CA GLN A 416 26.14 15.04 -18.45
C GLN A 416 27.32 14.94 -19.43
N GLY A 417 27.03 15.14 -20.73
CA GLY A 417 28.02 15.01 -21.81
C GLY A 417 28.20 13.59 -22.36
N THR A 418 27.45 12.60 -21.87
CA THR A 418 27.39 11.25 -22.47
C THR A 418 26.23 11.12 -23.47
N GLY A 419 26.31 10.13 -24.36
CA GLY A 419 25.40 10.02 -25.52
C GLY A 419 24.00 9.49 -25.19
N GLN A 420 23.90 8.28 -24.64
CA GLN A 420 22.62 7.57 -24.47
C GLN A 420 22.09 7.64 -23.04
N PHE A 421 20.77 7.82 -22.93
CA PHE A 421 20.05 7.68 -21.66
C PHE A 421 19.90 6.21 -21.30
N LYS A 422 20.14 5.90 -20.03
CA LYS A 422 19.65 4.69 -19.38
C LYS A 422 18.27 4.98 -18.78
N TYR A 423 17.51 3.94 -18.49
CA TYR A 423 16.23 4.10 -17.79
C TYR A 423 15.90 2.89 -16.92
N PHE A 424 14.96 3.09 -15.98
CA PHE A 424 14.27 2.04 -15.23
C PHE A 424 12.82 2.49 -14.98
N SER A 425 11.97 1.53 -14.60
CA SER A 425 10.61 1.80 -14.11
C SER A 425 10.70 2.41 -12.71
N LEU A 426 10.12 3.59 -12.51
CA LEU A 426 10.31 4.39 -11.31
C LEU A 426 10.01 3.62 -10.02
N ASP A 427 8.88 2.89 -9.96
CA ASP A 427 8.49 2.12 -8.77
C ASP A 427 9.11 0.73 -8.68
N GLY A 428 9.66 0.23 -9.77
CA GLY A 428 10.10 -1.16 -9.87
C GLY A 428 11.58 -1.37 -9.68
N PHE A 429 12.35 -0.28 -9.54
CA PHE A 429 13.82 -0.24 -9.45
C PHE A 429 14.58 -1.03 -10.54
N THR A 430 13.86 -1.50 -11.55
CA THR A 430 14.29 -2.37 -12.64
C THR A 430 13.63 -1.92 -13.94
N ILE A 431 14.04 -2.47 -15.08
CA ILE A 431 13.43 -2.16 -16.38
C ILE A 431 12.09 -2.88 -16.62
N ASN A 432 11.80 -3.92 -15.83
CA ASN A 432 10.70 -4.86 -16.09
C ASN A 432 9.51 -4.67 -15.14
N ASN A 433 9.74 -4.25 -13.90
CA ASN A 433 8.69 -4.12 -12.90
C ASN A 433 7.92 -2.80 -13.05
N LYS A 434 7.00 -2.76 -14.03
CA LYS A 434 6.18 -1.59 -14.37
C LYS A 434 4.85 -1.61 -13.65
N PHE A 435 4.75 -0.81 -12.60
CA PHE A 435 3.51 -0.60 -11.85
C PHE A 435 2.62 0.41 -12.54
N VAL A 436 1.34 0.08 -12.61
CA VAL A 436 0.30 0.96 -13.14
C VAL A 436 -0.48 1.55 -11.98
N LYS A 437 -0.26 2.83 -11.69
CA LYS A 437 -0.90 3.61 -10.62
C LYS A 437 -0.84 5.11 -10.91
N ASN A 438 -1.25 5.95 -9.96
CA ASN A 438 -1.23 7.40 -10.12
C ASN A 438 -0.02 8.07 -9.45
N TYR A 439 0.38 7.58 -8.27
CA TYR A 439 1.52 8.13 -7.54
C TYR A 439 2.72 7.19 -7.66
N HIS A 440 3.80 7.73 -8.20
CA HIS A 440 5.01 6.98 -8.52
C HIS A 440 6.20 7.54 -7.76
N TYR A 441 7.04 6.67 -7.23
CA TYR A 441 8.27 7.08 -6.58
C TYR A 441 9.32 5.98 -6.65
N GLY A 442 10.58 6.40 -6.64
CA GLY A 442 11.70 5.48 -6.53
C GLY A 442 13.04 6.15 -6.79
N PHE A 443 14.07 5.33 -6.92
CA PHE A 443 15.45 5.79 -7.00
C PHE A 443 16.24 4.95 -8.00
N VAL A 444 17.35 5.50 -8.51
CA VAL A 444 18.26 4.73 -9.36
C VAL A 444 19.05 3.75 -8.50
N PRO A 445 19.22 2.47 -8.87
CA PRO A 445 20.13 1.59 -8.13
C PRO A 445 21.53 2.21 -7.98
N GLY A 446 22.08 2.19 -6.76
CA GLY A 446 23.30 2.96 -6.41
C GLY A 446 24.59 2.50 -7.10
N ASN A 447 24.57 1.36 -7.79
CA ASN A 447 25.65 0.87 -8.66
C ASN A 447 25.62 1.49 -10.07
N GLU A 448 24.52 2.15 -10.46
CA GLU A 448 24.35 2.76 -11.78
C GLU A 448 24.74 4.25 -11.81
N ILE A 449 25.02 4.84 -10.65
CA ILE A 449 25.32 6.27 -10.48
C ILE A 449 26.77 6.47 -9.98
N ASP A 450 27.47 7.38 -10.63
CA ASP A 450 28.79 7.87 -10.23
C ASP A 450 28.64 8.97 -9.17
N PHE A 451 29.54 8.96 -8.18
CA PHE A 451 29.70 10.07 -7.26
C PHE A 451 30.28 11.32 -7.96
N ASN A 452 30.04 12.48 -7.36
CA ASN A 452 30.58 13.77 -7.76
C ASN A 452 30.35 14.10 -9.24
N SER A 453 29.17 13.75 -9.75
CA SER A 453 28.84 13.87 -11.17
C SER A 453 27.54 14.66 -11.37
N ASN A 454 27.40 15.28 -12.53
CA ASN A 454 26.13 15.88 -12.96
C ASN A 454 25.39 14.87 -13.84
N TYR A 455 24.09 14.73 -13.58
CA TYR A 455 23.19 13.90 -14.34
C TYR A 455 22.13 14.74 -15.04
N GLU A 456 21.91 14.46 -16.32
CA GLU A 456 20.73 14.92 -17.05
C GLU A 456 19.62 13.89 -16.85
N VAL A 457 18.44 14.34 -16.43
CA VAL A 457 17.31 13.49 -16.05
C VAL A 457 16.01 13.99 -16.70
N TYR A 458 15.14 13.07 -17.08
CA TYR A 458 13.72 13.34 -17.37
C TYR A 458 12.89 12.10 -17.06
N LEU A 459 11.58 12.28 -16.89
CA LEU A 459 10.65 11.18 -16.67
C LEU A 459 9.71 11.04 -17.87
N GLU A 460 9.22 9.84 -18.12
CA GLU A 460 8.22 9.54 -19.16
C GLU A 460 7.05 8.78 -18.52
N ALA A 461 5.89 9.42 -18.42
CA ALA A 461 4.65 8.77 -18.02
C ALA A 461 3.99 8.13 -19.23
N VAL A 462 3.61 6.84 -19.10
CA VAL A 462 2.96 6.07 -20.14
C VAL A 462 1.66 5.49 -19.61
N ASN A 463 0.53 5.86 -20.22
CA ASN A 463 -0.77 5.31 -19.84
C ASN A 463 -0.99 3.91 -20.45
N LEU A 464 -2.09 3.26 -20.04
CA LEU A 464 -2.43 1.92 -20.52
C LEU A 464 -2.68 1.81 -22.04
N ALA A 465 -3.00 2.92 -22.72
CA ALA A 465 -3.16 2.96 -24.18
C ALA A 465 -1.83 3.22 -24.92
N GLY A 466 -0.72 3.36 -24.20
CA GLY A 466 0.62 3.62 -24.75
C GLY A 466 0.88 5.08 -25.13
N GLU A 467 -0.01 6.01 -24.74
CA GLU A 467 0.22 7.44 -24.90
C GLU A 467 1.21 7.95 -23.85
N LYS A 468 2.05 8.90 -24.26
CA LYS A 468 3.25 9.30 -23.52
C LYS A 468 3.30 10.80 -23.24
N THR A 469 3.75 11.14 -22.05
CA THR A 469 4.08 12.50 -21.62
C THR A 469 5.46 12.54 -20.99
N GLU A 470 6.32 13.40 -21.50
CA GLU A 470 7.64 13.65 -20.92
C GLU A 470 7.55 14.75 -19.88
N ILE A 471 8.19 14.53 -18.72
CA ILE A 471 8.31 15.49 -17.63
C ILE A 471 9.73 16.05 -17.69
N LYS A 472 9.85 17.36 -17.95
CA LYS A 472 11.09 18.09 -18.24
C LYS A 472 11.07 19.47 -17.60
N ASP A 473 12.25 20.05 -17.35
CA ASP A 473 12.39 21.43 -16.85
C ASP A 473 12.23 22.42 -18.01
N ASN A 474 11.00 22.90 -18.23
CA ASN A 474 10.70 23.90 -19.27
C ASN A 474 11.22 23.51 -20.66
N GLY A 475 11.16 22.21 -20.99
CA GLY A 475 11.66 21.64 -22.24
C GLY A 475 13.12 21.17 -22.22
N ASN A 476 13.87 21.44 -21.15
CA ASN A 476 15.24 20.95 -20.92
C ASN A 476 15.24 19.72 -19.99
N TYR A 477 16.38 19.01 -19.94
CA TYR A 477 16.59 17.96 -18.95
C TYR A 477 16.87 18.58 -17.58
N PHE A 478 16.33 17.98 -16.52
CA PHE A 478 16.72 18.33 -15.16
C PHE A 478 18.19 18.02 -14.94
N ILE A 479 18.89 18.87 -14.20
CA ILE A 479 20.27 18.63 -13.80
C ILE A 479 20.30 18.24 -12.33
N VAL A 480 20.65 16.99 -12.04
CA VAL A 480 20.79 16.48 -10.69
C VAL A 480 22.28 16.27 -10.39
N ASN A 481 22.75 16.87 -9.29
CA ASN A 481 24.15 16.87 -8.93
C ASN A 481 24.39 15.89 -7.76
N THR A 482 25.22 14.88 -7.98
CA THR A 482 25.63 13.89 -6.98
C THR A 482 26.97 14.26 -6.34
N GLN A 483 27.26 15.55 -6.18
CA GLN A 483 28.41 15.98 -5.41
C GLN A 483 28.13 15.82 -3.92
N ASN A 484 29.10 15.24 -3.24
CA ASN A 484 29.03 15.07 -1.81
C ASN A 484 29.37 16.41 -1.14
N TYR A 485 28.34 17.14 -0.72
CA TYR A 485 28.50 18.42 -0.01
C TYR A 485 28.76 18.24 1.49
N PHE A 486 28.75 17.01 2.00
CA PHE A 486 28.97 16.75 3.41
C PHE A 486 30.46 16.73 3.70
N ARG A 487 30.91 17.74 4.45
CA ARG A 487 32.19 17.67 5.11
C ARG A 487 31.99 16.83 6.37
N LEU A 488 32.48 15.59 6.36
CA LEU A 488 32.61 14.80 7.59
C LEU A 488 33.35 15.68 8.61
N GLN A 489 32.63 16.11 9.63
CA GLN A 489 33.23 16.84 10.73
C GLN A 489 33.88 15.78 11.63
N PRO A 490 35.17 15.91 11.97
CA PRO A 490 35.78 15.03 12.94
C PRO A 490 35.05 15.24 14.28
N GLY A 491 34.17 14.31 14.62
CA GLY A 491 33.57 14.22 15.93
C GLY A 491 34.59 13.67 16.92
N THR A 492 34.69 14.28 18.10
CA THR A 492 35.32 13.58 19.22
C THR A 492 34.25 12.75 19.89
N GLU A 493 34.35 11.42 19.75
CA GLU A 493 33.51 10.51 20.54
C GLU A 493 33.66 10.88 22.02
N LYS A 494 32.53 11.18 22.65
CA LYS A 494 32.49 11.49 24.07
C LYS A 494 32.43 10.17 24.83
N ASN A 495 32.97 10.15 26.04
CA ASN A 495 32.86 9.00 26.95
C ASN A 495 31.43 8.84 27.55
N TYR A 496 30.44 9.44 26.90
CA TYR A 496 29.04 9.45 27.28
C TYR A 496 28.18 9.45 26.01
N THR A 497 27.05 8.75 26.06
CA THR A 497 26.11 8.63 24.95
C THR A 497 24.69 8.88 25.43
N LEU A 498 23.84 9.32 24.51
CA LEU A 498 22.38 9.22 24.64
C LEU A 498 21.91 7.92 23.96
N PRO A 499 20.71 7.43 24.28
CA PRO A 499 20.06 6.40 23.46
C PRO A 499 19.85 6.89 22.02
N PRO A 500 19.79 5.98 21.02
CA PRO A 500 19.40 6.31 19.65
C PRO A 500 18.03 7.00 19.61
N GLY A 501 17.93 8.11 18.88
CA GLY A 501 16.72 8.91 18.85
C GLY A 501 16.86 10.30 18.24
N SER A 502 15.75 11.02 18.19
CA SER A 502 15.69 12.44 17.80
C SER A 502 15.80 13.34 19.05
N ILE A 503 16.77 14.25 19.06
CA ILE A 503 16.96 15.24 20.13
C ILE A 503 16.10 16.48 19.84
N PHE A 504 15.42 16.99 20.87
CA PHE A 504 14.89 18.35 20.85
C PHE A 504 16.06 19.33 21.02
N ASP A 505 16.17 20.29 20.10
CA ASP A 505 17.35 21.14 19.92
C ASP A 505 17.60 22.13 21.06
N GLN A 506 16.58 22.45 21.86
CA GLN A 506 16.71 23.33 23.01
C GLN A 506 16.99 22.58 24.32
N VAL A 507 17.88 23.17 25.11
CA VAL A 507 18.22 22.69 26.45
C VAL A 507 17.22 23.23 27.47
N VAL A 508 16.66 22.34 28.27
CA VAL A 508 15.72 22.69 29.34
C VAL A 508 16.50 23.04 30.59
N SER A 509 16.26 24.24 31.12
CA SER A 509 16.79 24.61 32.43
C SER A 509 15.96 23.93 33.51
N LEU A 510 16.60 23.14 34.35
CA LEU A 510 15.98 22.35 35.42
C LEU A 510 16.48 22.84 36.79
N ALA A 511 16.00 22.17 37.83
CA ALA A 511 16.40 22.33 39.21
C ALA A 511 17.92 22.47 39.42
N ASP A 512 18.32 23.27 40.41
CA ASP A 512 19.71 23.39 40.89
C ASP A 512 20.74 23.82 39.81
N GLY A 513 20.27 24.46 38.73
CA GLY A 513 21.11 24.87 37.60
C GLY A 513 21.50 23.72 36.65
N LYS A 514 20.88 22.54 36.82
CA LYS A 514 21.05 21.43 35.88
C LYS A 514 20.38 21.73 34.55
N LYS A 515 20.94 21.14 33.51
CA LYS A 515 20.45 21.24 32.13
C LYS A 515 19.99 19.86 31.68
N GLY A 516 18.80 19.80 31.11
CA GLY A 516 18.23 18.59 30.53
C GLY A 516 18.02 18.72 29.03
N VAL A 517 17.92 17.58 28.36
CA VAL A 517 17.56 17.50 26.95
C VAL A 517 16.40 16.54 26.80
N PHE A 518 15.42 16.91 25.98
CA PHE A 518 14.37 15.98 25.60
C PHE A 518 14.83 15.17 24.40
N LEU A 519 14.65 13.86 24.47
CA LEU A 519 14.97 12.92 23.40
C LEU A 519 13.79 11.99 23.18
N ARG A 520 13.50 11.73 21.91
CA ARG A 520 12.55 10.72 21.47
C ARG A 520 13.33 9.51 20.97
N GLU A 521 13.25 8.41 21.71
CA GLU A 521 14.01 7.20 21.42
C GLU A 521 13.43 6.46 20.20
N ASP A 522 14.29 5.85 19.39
CA ASP A 522 13.86 5.13 18.16
C ASP A 522 12.94 3.94 18.47
N LEU A 523 13.16 3.26 19.60
CA LEU A 523 12.35 2.12 20.05
C LEU A 523 11.03 2.54 20.73
N SER A 524 10.84 3.84 20.98
CA SER A 524 9.62 4.38 21.60
C SER A 524 9.36 5.80 21.08
N PRO A 525 9.15 5.98 19.76
CA PRO A 525 9.10 7.29 19.12
C PRO A 525 7.85 8.09 19.50
N GLU A 526 6.93 7.49 20.26
CA GLU A 526 5.70 8.10 20.72
C GLU A 526 5.89 9.04 21.92
N ILE A 527 7.07 9.04 22.56
CA ILE A 527 7.33 9.75 23.82
C ILE A 527 8.63 10.55 23.76
N SER A 528 8.55 11.85 24.05
CA SER A 528 9.71 12.66 24.41
C SER A 528 10.04 12.46 25.88
N LYS A 529 11.27 12.04 26.18
CA LYS A 529 11.76 11.84 27.55
C LYS A 529 12.85 12.82 27.92
N LEU A 530 12.84 13.29 29.16
CA LEU A 530 13.85 14.16 29.72
C LEU A 530 15.07 13.35 30.19
N PHE A 531 16.24 13.72 29.67
CA PHE A 531 17.53 13.22 30.09
C PHE A 531 18.34 14.33 30.75
N THR A 532 18.95 14.04 31.90
CA THR A 532 19.88 14.93 32.59
C THR A 532 21.30 14.40 32.50
N PHE A 533 22.26 15.30 32.37
CA PHE A 533 23.67 14.93 32.32
C PHE A 533 24.33 15.13 33.68
N ASP A 534 24.72 14.04 34.33
CA ASP A 534 25.36 14.05 35.64
C ASP A 534 26.58 13.11 35.65
N ASN A 535 27.73 13.59 36.14
CA ASN A 535 28.97 12.81 36.30
C ASN A 535 29.42 12.01 35.05
N GLY A 536 29.21 12.56 33.85
CA GLY A 536 29.61 11.88 32.61
C GLY A 536 28.63 10.81 32.14
N VAL A 537 27.40 10.80 32.63
CA VAL A 537 26.35 9.85 32.22
C VAL A 537 25.05 10.60 31.98
N PHE A 538 24.34 10.26 30.90
CA PHE A 538 22.96 10.68 30.72
C PHE A 538 22.03 9.72 31.46
N GLY A 539 21.31 10.24 32.45
CA GLY A 539 20.27 9.52 33.16
C GLY A 539 18.89 10.01 32.74
N HIS A 540 17.92 9.10 32.63
CA HIS A 540 16.52 9.49 32.50
C HIS A 540 16.03 10.10 33.81
N SER A 541 15.33 11.24 33.72
CA SER A 541 14.69 11.85 34.89
C SER A 541 13.54 10.97 35.37
N PRO A 542 13.58 10.38 36.58
CA PRO A 542 12.53 9.51 37.08
C PRO A 542 11.21 10.25 37.34
N ASP A 543 11.26 11.58 37.43
CA ASP A 543 10.12 12.46 37.69
C ASP A 543 9.52 13.05 36.40
N ASP A 544 9.96 12.58 35.22
CA ASP A 544 9.34 12.95 33.95
C ASP A 544 7.92 12.37 33.84
N THR A 545 6.94 13.26 33.75
CA THR A 545 5.50 12.95 33.73
C THR A 545 4.91 12.90 32.32
N LEU A 546 5.71 13.11 31.27
CA LEU A 546 5.25 13.07 29.88
C LEU A 546 4.94 11.63 29.45
N LYS A 547 3.65 11.27 29.49
CA LYS A 547 3.15 9.97 29.01
C LYS A 547 2.51 10.13 27.63
N ASN A 548 3.09 9.48 26.60
CA ASN A 548 2.63 9.53 25.21
C ASN A 548 2.47 10.96 24.71
N LYS A 549 3.56 11.75 24.82
CA LYS A 549 3.60 13.15 24.42
C LYS A 549 4.87 13.41 23.63
N ILE A 550 4.69 14.00 22.46
CA ILE A 550 5.77 14.51 21.62
C ILE A 550 5.95 15.97 21.97
N LEU A 551 7.13 16.35 22.42
CA LEU A 551 7.48 17.75 22.68
C LEU A 551 7.50 18.53 21.35
N LYS A 552 6.86 19.69 21.36
CA LYS A 552 6.80 20.60 20.20
C LYS A 552 7.54 21.89 20.45
N ASP A 553 7.40 22.47 21.63
CA ASP A 553 8.06 23.73 21.97
C ASP A 553 8.23 23.91 23.48
N ILE A 554 9.14 24.80 23.86
CA ILE A 554 9.40 25.19 25.25
C ILE A 554 9.37 26.71 25.36
N ALA A 555 8.58 27.23 26.29
CA ALA A 555 8.48 28.66 26.54
C ALA A 555 8.13 28.94 28.00
N ASP A 556 8.60 30.06 28.56
CA ASP A 556 8.09 30.60 29.83
C ASP A 556 6.83 31.43 29.54
N ILE A 557 5.64 30.81 29.56
CA ILE A 557 4.40 31.43 29.07
C ILE A 557 3.94 32.54 30.01
N ASP A 558 4.02 32.34 31.32
CA ASP A 558 3.53 33.28 32.32
C ASP A 558 4.61 34.20 32.91
N GLY A 559 5.87 34.04 32.50
CA GLY A 559 6.98 34.92 32.86
C GLY A 559 7.49 34.70 34.28
N ASP A 560 7.23 33.54 34.88
CA ASP A 560 7.62 33.22 36.25
C ASP A 560 9.05 32.63 36.36
N GLY A 561 9.73 32.47 35.22
CA GLY A 561 11.09 31.95 35.11
C GLY A 561 11.16 30.42 35.10
N THR A 562 10.04 29.71 35.17
CA THR A 562 9.96 28.27 34.93
C THR A 562 9.66 27.98 33.45
N GLN A 563 9.92 26.75 33.01
CA GLN A 563 9.70 26.35 31.62
C GLN A 563 8.32 25.69 31.46
N ASP A 564 7.58 26.06 30.42
CA ASP A 564 6.36 25.39 30.01
C ASP A 564 6.58 24.58 28.74
N LEU A 565 5.91 23.45 28.65
CA LEU A 565 6.02 22.54 27.52
C LEU A 565 4.73 22.57 26.70
N LEU A 566 4.89 22.83 25.40
CA LEU A 566 3.88 22.52 24.40
C LEU A 566 4.13 21.12 23.87
N THR A 567 3.14 20.25 23.97
CA THR A 567 3.25 18.87 23.49
C THR A 567 2.06 18.44 22.65
N LEU A 568 2.24 17.35 21.92
CA LEU A 568 1.29 16.79 20.98
C LEU A 568 1.07 15.29 21.23
N TRP A 569 -0.17 14.85 21.07
CA TRP A 569 -0.53 13.45 20.84
C TRP A 569 -1.73 13.35 19.90
N SER A 570 -1.64 12.57 18.82
CA SER A 570 -2.73 12.35 17.84
C SER A 570 -3.47 13.63 17.45
N TYR A 571 -2.73 14.65 16.97
CA TYR A 571 -3.24 15.98 16.61
C TYR A 571 -3.88 16.81 17.73
N THR A 572 -3.79 16.42 19.00
CA THR A 572 -4.24 17.22 20.15
C THR A 572 -3.07 17.93 20.83
N ALA A 573 -3.22 19.22 21.13
CA ALA A 573 -2.27 19.99 21.92
C ALA A 573 -2.48 19.86 23.43
N PHE A 574 -1.37 19.88 24.17
CA PHE A 574 -1.33 19.91 25.63
C PHE A 574 -0.29 20.93 26.10
N LEU A 575 -0.63 21.71 27.13
CA LEU A 575 0.31 22.59 27.82
C LEU A 575 0.60 22.04 29.21
N TYR A 576 1.89 21.90 29.51
CA TYR A 576 2.35 21.51 30.84
C TYR A 576 3.17 22.63 31.45
N LYS A 577 2.94 22.88 32.73
CA LYS A 577 3.73 23.82 33.53
C LYS A 577 4.77 23.10 34.35
N GLN A 578 6.00 23.59 34.37
CA GLN A 578 6.98 23.10 35.33
C GLN A 578 6.53 23.41 36.77
N SER A 579 6.45 22.37 37.57
CA SER A 579 5.90 22.43 38.95
C SER A 579 6.65 23.39 39.87
N SER A 580 7.97 23.55 39.68
CA SER A 580 8.79 24.59 40.31
C SER A 580 10.14 24.71 39.61
N SER A 581 10.83 25.83 39.81
CA SER A 581 12.22 26.01 39.38
C SER A 581 13.21 25.00 40.01
N ALA A 582 12.76 24.23 41.01
CA ALA A 582 13.54 23.24 41.74
C ALA A 582 13.14 21.78 41.45
N ALA A 583 12.24 21.50 40.49
CA ALA A 583 11.85 20.13 40.15
C ALA A 583 11.72 19.90 38.63
N PRO A 584 12.18 18.76 38.08
CA PRO A 584 12.04 18.40 36.67
C PRO A 584 10.69 17.74 36.37
N ARG A 585 9.62 18.22 37.03
CA ARG A 585 8.27 17.67 36.94
C ARG A 585 7.33 18.67 36.28
N PHE A 586 6.49 18.18 35.37
CA PHE A 586 5.58 18.99 34.57
C PHE A 586 4.12 18.60 34.84
N ASP A 587 3.31 19.56 35.27
CA ASP A 587 1.89 19.35 35.57
C ASP A 587 1.03 19.84 34.39
N LEU A 588 0.12 18.99 33.93
CA LEU A 588 -0.81 19.33 32.84
C LEU A 588 -1.71 20.51 33.26
N LYS A 589 -1.73 21.58 32.46
CA LYS A 589 -2.58 22.76 32.69
C LYS A 589 -3.68 22.90 31.66
N PHE A 590 -3.42 22.48 30.42
CA PHE A 590 -4.39 22.58 29.33
C PHE A 590 -4.33 21.34 28.43
N LYS A 591 -5.51 20.91 27.97
CA LYS A 591 -5.71 19.92 26.92
C LYS A 591 -6.75 20.50 25.96
N ALA A 592 -6.48 20.44 24.66
CA ALA A 592 -7.47 20.83 23.67
C ALA A 592 -8.66 19.86 23.66
N ASP A 593 -9.88 20.40 23.50
CA ASP A 593 -11.13 19.64 23.53
C ASP A 593 -11.40 18.84 22.25
N THR A 594 -10.65 19.11 21.17
CA THR A 594 -10.79 18.44 19.87
C THR A 594 -9.58 17.56 19.56
N SER A 595 -9.81 16.49 18.78
CA SER A 595 -8.77 15.66 18.20
C SER A 595 -8.12 16.28 16.96
N PHE A 596 -8.43 17.53 16.64
CA PHE A 596 -7.84 18.26 15.51
C PHE A 596 -7.49 19.68 15.97
N PHE A 597 -6.40 19.76 16.74
CA PHE A 597 -5.79 20.97 17.26
C PHE A 597 -4.29 20.73 17.28
N TRP A 598 -3.65 20.88 16.13
CA TRP A 598 -2.28 20.45 15.93
C TRP A 598 -1.33 21.60 16.26
N PRO A 599 -0.63 21.60 17.41
CA PRO A 599 0.16 22.75 17.82
C PRO A 599 1.42 22.89 16.96
N MET A 600 1.69 24.13 16.56
CA MET A 600 2.87 24.50 15.78
C MET A 600 4.02 25.01 16.65
N GLY A 601 3.69 25.74 17.72
CA GLY A 601 4.68 26.36 18.61
C GLY A 601 4.11 27.57 19.35
N ILE A 602 4.90 28.13 20.26
CA ILE A 602 4.59 29.30 21.08
C ILE A 602 5.57 30.42 20.73
N TYR A 603 5.03 31.53 20.22
CA TYR A 603 5.85 32.58 19.62
C TYR A 603 5.46 33.97 20.16
N ASP A 604 6.44 34.86 20.33
CA ASP A 604 6.18 36.29 20.50
C ASP A 604 6.05 36.93 19.11
N LEU A 605 4.84 36.85 18.55
CA LEU A 605 4.58 37.31 17.18
C LEU A 605 4.65 38.84 17.07
N ALA A 606 4.29 39.54 18.14
CA ALA A 606 4.23 41.00 18.19
C ALA A 606 5.54 41.66 18.69
N GLY A 607 6.54 40.87 19.09
CA GLY A 607 7.82 41.36 19.61
C GLY A 607 7.69 42.16 20.92
N ASN A 608 6.63 41.91 21.70
CA ASN A 608 6.31 42.68 22.91
C ASN A 608 6.44 41.87 24.21
N GLY A 609 6.95 40.65 24.12
CA GLY A 609 7.12 39.70 25.22
C GLY A 609 5.89 38.82 25.49
N THR A 610 4.73 39.13 24.91
CA THR A 610 3.51 38.31 25.05
C THR A 610 3.56 37.17 24.05
N LYS A 611 3.44 35.93 24.52
CA LYS A 611 3.51 34.74 23.65
C LYS A 611 2.14 34.28 23.19
N GLN A 612 2.05 33.82 21.94
CA GLN A 612 0.86 33.27 21.32
C GLN A 612 1.09 31.82 20.91
N LEU A 613 0.06 30.99 21.04
CA LEU A 613 0.04 29.62 20.53
C LEU A 613 -0.49 29.61 19.09
N LEU A 614 0.27 29.03 18.18
CA LEU A 614 -0.19 28.70 16.82
C LEU A 614 -0.61 27.24 16.77
N ALA A 615 -1.74 26.96 16.12
CA ALA A 615 -2.19 25.60 15.87
C ALA A 615 -2.93 25.48 14.54
N VAL A 616 -2.69 24.38 13.84
CA VAL A 616 -3.51 23.95 12.70
C VAL A 616 -4.82 23.40 13.26
N THR A 617 -5.94 23.98 12.82
CA THR A 617 -7.28 23.70 13.39
C THR A 617 -8.25 23.11 12.38
N ASN A 618 -7.88 23.11 11.10
CA ASN A 618 -8.37 22.26 10.02
C ASN A 618 -7.27 22.21 8.95
N ASP A 619 -7.42 21.42 7.90
CA ASP A 619 -6.35 21.18 6.94
C ASP A 619 -5.86 22.43 6.21
N THR A 620 -6.57 23.57 6.21
CA THR A 620 -6.14 24.80 5.53
C THR A 620 -5.97 25.99 6.46
N THR A 621 -6.27 25.84 7.76
CA THR A 621 -6.42 26.99 8.67
C THR A 621 -5.51 26.88 9.88
N VAL A 622 -4.73 27.93 10.07
CA VAL A 622 -3.96 28.16 11.30
C VAL A 622 -4.71 29.17 12.16
N SER A 623 -4.91 28.81 13.43
CA SER A 623 -5.51 29.66 14.45
C SER A 623 -4.44 30.15 15.41
N VAL A 624 -4.55 31.43 15.81
CA VAL A 624 -3.66 32.09 16.77
C VAL A 624 -4.40 32.34 18.06
N TYR A 625 -3.82 31.91 19.18
CA TYR A 625 -4.41 32.02 20.51
C TYR A 625 -3.50 32.81 21.46
N ASP A 626 -4.10 33.72 22.23
CA ASP A 626 -3.46 34.20 23.45
C ASP A 626 -3.57 33.14 24.53
N ILE A 627 -2.50 33.00 25.33
CA ILE A 627 -2.46 32.11 26.49
C ILE A 627 -2.51 32.98 27.74
N SER A 628 -3.56 32.82 28.56
CA SER A 628 -3.64 33.49 29.86
C SER A 628 -2.73 32.82 30.89
N SER A 629 -2.48 33.50 32.02
CA SER A 629 -1.68 32.95 33.13
C SER A 629 -2.29 31.70 33.78
N ASP A 630 -3.58 31.42 33.57
CA ASP A 630 -4.24 30.17 33.96
C ASP A 630 -4.35 29.16 32.79
N TYR A 631 -3.56 29.33 31.73
CA TYR A 631 -3.44 28.44 30.56
C TYR A 631 -4.74 28.28 29.77
N ARG A 632 -5.65 29.27 29.82
CA ARG A 632 -6.82 29.31 28.95
C ARG A 632 -6.44 29.95 27.62
N LEU A 633 -6.93 29.35 26.55
CA LEU A 633 -6.69 29.83 25.20
C LEU A 633 -7.83 30.76 24.76
N THR A 634 -7.47 31.96 24.30
CA THR A 634 -8.41 32.90 23.69
C THR A 634 -8.04 33.09 22.22
N LEU A 635 -8.92 32.68 21.30
CA LEU A 635 -8.71 32.86 19.87
C LEU A 635 -8.60 34.35 19.52
N ARG A 636 -7.56 34.72 18.78
CA ARG A 636 -7.31 36.09 18.33
C ARG A 636 -7.51 36.30 16.84
N SER A 637 -7.00 35.38 16.03
CA SER A 637 -7.08 35.47 14.59
C SER A 637 -6.96 34.10 13.95
N ARG A 638 -7.27 34.05 12.65
CA ARG A 638 -7.06 32.91 11.79
C ARG A 638 -6.51 33.38 10.47
N PHE A 639 -5.65 32.57 9.88
CA PHE A 639 -5.17 32.76 8.53
C PHE A 639 -5.10 31.41 7.81
N TYR A 640 -5.06 31.45 6.49
CA TYR A 640 -5.39 30.31 5.64
C TYR A 640 -4.30 30.04 4.63
N ASN A 641 -4.08 28.77 4.32
CA ASN A 641 -3.42 28.40 3.08
C ASN A 641 -4.30 28.79 1.89
N SER A 642 -3.78 29.64 1.01
CA SER A 642 -4.45 30.06 -0.21
C SER A 642 -3.56 29.87 -1.45
N SER A 643 -2.63 28.92 -1.42
CA SER A 643 -1.98 28.41 -2.63
C SER A 643 -3.03 27.92 -3.63
N ASP A 644 -2.68 27.87 -4.91
CA ASP A 644 -3.57 27.28 -5.93
C ASP A 644 -3.66 25.77 -5.70
N TYR A 645 -4.78 25.14 -6.09
CA TYR A 645 -4.97 23.69 -5.86
C TYR A 645 -4.06 22.86 -6.78
N GLY A 646 -2.92 22.42 -6.24
CA GLY A 646 -1.98 21.48 -6.85
C GLY A 646 -2.32 20.00 -6.57
N TYR A 647 -1.59 19.08 -7.22
CA TYR A 647 -1.77 17.64 -6.96
C TYR A 647 -1.17 17.26 -5.60
N GLY A 648 -2.05 16.85 -4.69
CA GLY A 648 -1.74 16.51 -3.29
C GLY A 648 -2.29 17.52 -2.26
N GLY A 649 -2.96 18.58 -2.76
CA GLY A 649 -3.90 19.44 -2.05
C GLY A 649 -3.29 20.46 -1.12
N ASN A 650 -4.04 21.54 -0.86
CA ASN A 650 -3.60 22.71 -0.08
C ASN A 650 -3.64 22.45 1.43
N TYR A 651 -3.16 21.28 1.86
CA TYR A 651 -3.24 20.83 3.23
C TYR A 651 -2.00 21.26 4.01
N ILE A 652 -2.18 21.66 5.26
CA ILE A 652 -1.11 21.94 6.22
C ILE A 652 -0.90 20.64 7.01
N ASN A 653 -0.15 19.70 6.41
CA ASN A 653 0.07 18.36 6.97
C ASN A 653 1.33 18.27 7.86
N SER A 654 2.04 19.38 8.10
CA SER A 654 3.11 19.43 9.10
C SER A 654 3.05 20.78 9.81
N PRO A 655 2.72 20.83 11.12
CA PRO A 655 2.47 22.06 11.85
C PRO A 655 3.80 22.73 12.20
N ASN A 656 4.50 23.25 11.20
CA ASN A 656 5.74 23.98 11.39
C ASN A 656 5.52 25.43 10.96
N ALA A 657 5.90 26.35 11.83
CA ALA A 657 5.91 27.77 11.54
C ALA A 657 7.28 28.30 11.98
N LEU A 658 7.91 29.10 11.14
CA LEU A 658 9.11 29.81 11.49
C LEU A 658 8.77 31.31 11.58
N PRO A 659 8.62 31.88 12.78
CA PRO A 659 8.55 33.32 12.92
C PRO A 659 9.94 33.90 12.68
N VAL A 660 10.05 34.78 11.68
CA VAL A 660 11.34 35.38 11.31
C VAL A 660 11.15 36.78 10.76
N ASP A 661 11.95 37.72 11.25
CA ASP A 661 12.14 39.03 10.66
C ASP A 661 13.10 38.92 9.45
N SER A 662 12.54 38.45 8.33
CA SER A 662 13.31 38.13 7.12
C SER A 662 13.81 39.37 6.36
N ASP A 663 13.12 40.51 6.47
CA ASP A 663 13.49 41.77 5.84
C ASP A 663 14.12 42.80 6.79
N LYS A 664 14.33 42.41 8.06
CA LYS A 664 15.00 43.20 9.11
C LYS A 664 14.28 44.50 9.41
N ASP A 665 12.96 44.51 9.29
CA ASP A 665 12.11 45.67 9.56
C ASP A 665 11.70 45.77 11.05
N GLY A 666 12.10 44.79 11.86
CA GLY A 666 11.79 44.69 13.28
C GLY A 666 10.48 43.96 13.58
N LYS A 667 9.79 43.40 12.58
CA LYS A 667 8.57 42.59 12.74
C LYS A 667 8.82 41.17 12.25
N ASN A 668 8.30 40.19 13.01
CA ASN A 668 8.38 38.80 12.59
C ASN A 668 7.28 38.50 11.56
N GLY A 669 7.66 38.05 10.36
CA GLY A 669 6.75 37.33 9.47
C GLY A 669 6.61 35.87 9.91
N ILE A 670 5.59 35.16 9.44
CA ILE A 670 5.42 33.71 9.64
C ILE A 670 5.68 33.02 8.32
N TRP A 671 6.67 32.13 8.30
CA TRP A 671 6.94 31.25 7.16
C TRP A 671 6.42 29.85 7.48
N MET A 672 5.75 29.23 6.52
CA MET A 672 5.29 27.84 6.63
C MET A 672 5.29 27.16 5.28
N VAL A 673 5.18 25.84 5.31
CA VAL A 673 5.19 24.97 4.15
C VAL A 673 3.94 24.09 4.21
N ASP A 674 3.21 23.98 3.10
CA ASP A 674 2.10 23.05 2.95
C ASP A 674 2.56 21.70 2.38
N THR A 675 1.63 20.81 2.05
CA THR A 675 1.97 19.42 1.69
C THR A 675 2.57 19.31 0.29
N ASP A 676 2.17 20.18 -0.63
CA ASP A 676 2.78 20.36 -1.95
C ASP A 676 3.98 21.31 -1.96
N GLY A 677 4.47 21.63 -0.75
CA GLY A 677 5.72 22.30 -0.45
C GLY A 677 5.80 23.75 -0.87
N ASP A 678 4.66 24.40 -1.11
CA ASP A 678 4.57 25.83 -1.29
C ASP A 678 4.95 26.54 0.02
N ILE A 679 5.84 27.52 -0.10
CA ILE A 679 6.24 28.33 1.05
C ILE A 679 5.28 29.52 1.14
N LEU A 680 4.49 29.53 2.21
CA LEU A 680 3.55 30.60 2.54
C LEU A 680 4.24 31.58 3.48
N VAL A 681 4.29 32.85 3.08
CA VAL A 681 4.89 33.94 3.88
C VAL A 681 3.80 34.90 4.30
N PHE A 682 3.60 35.07 5.60
CA PHE A 682 2.62 35.98 6.18
C PHE A 682 3.31 37.14 6.90
N ASP A 683 2.81 38.36 6.69
CA ASP A 683 3.18 39.53 7.49
C ASP A 683 2.34 39.58 8.77
N VAL A 684 2.99 39.78 9.92
CA VAL A 684 2.32 40.01 11.20
C VAL A 684 2.30 41.51 11.49
N ASN A 685 1.18 42.18 11.19
CA ASN A 685 0.99 43.59 11.56
C ASN A 685 0.55 43.75 13.01
N SER A 686 -0.24 42.79 13.50
CA SER A 686 -0.60 42.59 14.91
C SER A 686 -1.08 41.15 15.09
N VAL A 687 -1.27 40.70 16.33
CA VAL A 687 -1.83 39.36 16.61
C VAL A 687 -3.23 39.20 15.98
N GLN A 688 -3.98 40.29 15.80
CA GLN A 688 -5.30 40.29 15.16
C GLN A 688 -5.26 40.49 13.63
N ASP A 689 -4.11 40.88 13.06
CA ASP A 689 -3.96 41.21 11.64
C ASP A 689 -2.71 40.55 11.05
N ILE A 690 -2.91 39.29 10.60
CA ILE A 690 -1.91 38.48 9.91
C ILE A 690 -2.38 38.34 8.46
N ARG A 691 -1.53 38.72 7.51
CA ARG A 691 -1.88 38.75 6.08
C ARG A 691 -0.88 37.98 5.26
N LEU A 692 -1.38 37.23 4.28
CA LEU A 692 -0.52 36.58 3.30
C LEU A 692 0.19 37.65 2.47
N ARG A 693 1.52 37.60 2.46
CA ARG A 693 2.38 38.47 1.66
C ARG A 693 2.70 37.83 0.32
N SER A 694 3.09 36.56 0.35
CA SER A 694 3.48 35.83 -0.85
C SER A 694 3.31 34.33 -0.66
N VAL A 695 2.98 33.66 -1.76
CA VAL A 695 3.15 32.22 -1.92
C VAL A 695 4.34 32.02 -2.85
N ILE A 696 5.31 31.21 -2.44
CA ILE A 696 6.43 30.80 -3.28
C ILE A 696 6.16 29.36 -3.67
N ASN A 697 5.69 29.17 -4.89
CA ASN A 697 5.46 27.83 -5.40
C ASN A 697 6.81 27.18 -5.65
N THR A 698 7.14 26.17 -4.85
CA THR A 698 8.46 25.54 -4.94
C THR A 698 8.46 24.45 -6.00
N GLY A 699 7.29 23.90 -6.33
CA GLY A 699 7.15 22.75 -7.22
C GLY A 699 7.70 21.46 -6.63
N PHE A 700 7.83 21.38 -5.30
CA PHE A 700 8.33 20.22 -4.56
C PHE A 700 7.30 19.76 -3.54
N TYR A 701 6.82 18.53 -3.60
CA TYR A 701 6.01 17.96 -2.52
C TYR A 701 6.90 17.51 -1.35
N SER A 702 6.50 17.80 -0.10
CA SER A 702 7.27 17.46 1.12
C SER A 702 6.84 16.15 1.78
#